data_AF-A0A3R8TFJ9-F1
#
_entry.id   AF-A0A3R8TFJ9-F1
#
_cell.length_a   1.000
_cell.length_b   1.000
_cell.length_c   1.000
_cell.angle_alpha   90.00
_cell.angle_beta   90.00
_cell.angle_gamma   90.00
#
_symmetry.space_group_name_H-M   'P 1'
#
loop_
_entity.id
_entity.type
_entity.pdbx_description
1 polymer ?
#
loop_
_entity_poly.entity_id
_entity_poly.type
_entity_poly.pdbx_seq_one_letter_code
_entity_poly.pdbx_strand_id
1 'polypeptide(L)'
;MFLSRHRASKTPPALRGRLALLVLSLGVFGSPWVQRRFQDLYERKFYIEGSQSKTLRRLLEAAYVPGWDTSDARYGTTGGLVVNDLAVLFLIAGLAFFLWRMSVRGKSGLLRCLVVGVSVSVAANLVWWGLHKAFVPEVRLPPTDMMLDYLLPSGLLFGLAAGVLLALLSRRAGARTGSSVGAVRAPLRRWREGGLGMTTAPVHMPVGSAPGDVTRYLCAAAYIDESFAERVVEDLLADEAGAVAASPDIDLVTVVRHCLTAQELRGRRDLGLTAAYAVLAVFAPLWLLFVTVFLSAAQQARARPSRATRGRHEPESRVLVGTAITAGITVLVAFAFGYLLSALPAPGFVSWLLGAYLAGVPAVLLSLATVAFAYVTVVRHELAVDRLLRTTMTREAFARQPRPTVPPRKWMAERLAAIREAQDGNVTVYSGYKPFIGYAEAASQWSLAVPLLPAGHPMGGLPRPDGPQAFTVTELVEQVRARLLATATRGAPDGAEADLAQSLASLVVEDRIFASGTGIGDDERFIRARSLTPAARLAADEVERITERPTGAVRHCLAVHVPLWGGDVVPSVFLHFSTTGRTLHLHCSNHVLGPVRAEYHVVDRLRGPLSPAARRGLLLDALPRTGKAFYAAPFRALRQAWFDERHSRRMVDELKALEQDPVYDFGARVSVRELALSPNYHNYFQVVDATRITALVERHTLAAIREFLDARGYDTTDFRAQQQTILNQGLIQQGGTSIIGNQAIGTGATATQHVPGQHAPAQPGAAATGAVGGSGT
;
A
#
# COMPACT_ATOMS: atom_id res chain seq x y z
N MET A 1 26.62 24.76 49.08
CA MET A 1 25.79 25.95 48.81
C MET A 1 25.87 26.23 47.32
N PHE A 2 24.73 26.14 46.63
CA PHE A 2 24.38 26.50 45.24
C PHE A 2 25.46 26.62 44.15
N LEU A 3 25.60 25.59 43.31
CA LEU A 3 25.94 25.75 41.89
C LEU A 3 24.98 24.92 41.03
N SER A 4 24.24 25.62 40.20
CA SER A 4 23.10 25.14 39.43
C SER A 4 23.55 24.22 38.29
N ARG A 5 23.06 22.97 38.29
CA ARG A 5 23.17 22.08 37.12
C ARG A 5 22.19 22.56 36.06
N HIS A 6 22.65 23.40 35.14
CA HIS A 6 21.93 23.74 33.92
C HIS A 6 21.64 22.46 33.12
N ARG A 7 20.34 22.15 32.97
CA ARG A 7 19.84 21.16 32.01
C ARG A 7 20.30 21.59 30.61
N ALA A 8 21.32 20.91 30.07
CA ALA A 8 21.68 21.04 28.67
C ALA A 8 20.44 20.70 27.80
N SER A 9 19.87 21.72 27.17
CA SER A 9 18.72 21.55 26.28
C SER A 9 19.14 20.72 25.07
N LYS A 10 18.33 19.69 24.74
CA LYS A 10 18.56 18.73 23.65
C LYS A 10 18.34 19.34 22.25
N THR A 11 18.74 20.58 22.01
CA THR A 11 18.73 21.21 20.69
C THR A 11 20.13 21.10 20.06
N PRO A 12 20.27 20.56 18.84
CA PRO A 12 21.57 20.45 18.19
C PRO A 12 22.19 21.86 18.01
N PRO A 13 23.52 22.02 18.16
CA PRO A 13 24.18 23.33 18.18
C PRO A 13 23.89 24.17 16.91
N ALA A 14 23.77 23.52 15.75
CA ALA A 14 23.39 24.18 14.50
C ALA A 14 21.97 24.80 14.51
N LEU A 15 21.03 24.22 15.26
CA LEU A 15 19.67 24.76 15.39
C LEU A 15 19.64 26.01 16.26
N ARG A 16 20.47 26.04 17.32
CA ARG A 16 20.61 27.23 18.17
C ARG A 16 21.20 28.41 17.37
N GLY A 17 22.21 28.15 16.53
CA GLY A 17 22.78 29.17 15.65
C GLY A 17 21.76 29.74 14.66
N ARG A 18 20.93 28.89 14.04
CA ARG A 18 19.88 29.32 13.10
C ARG A 18 18.77 30.13 13.78
N LEU A 19 18.36 29.73 14.98
CA LEU A 19 17.37 30.48 15.77
C LEU A 19 17.92 31.83 16.22
N ALA A 20 19.17 31.88 16.68
CA ALA A 20 19.83 33.13 17.05
C ALA A 20 19.94 34.06 15.83
N LEU A 21 20.33 33.53 14.66
CA LEU A 21 20.40 34.31 13.42
C LEU A 21 19.04 34.89 13.03
N LEU A 22 17.96 34.09 13.08
CA LEU A 22 16.60 34.58 12.79
C LEU A 22 16.20 35.74 13.73
N VAL A 23 16.38 35.55 15.03
CA VAL A 23 16.00 36.53 16.05
C VAL A 23 16.83 37.81 15.91
N LEU A 24 18.14 37.68 15.68
CA LEU A 24 19.03 38.83 15.46
C LEU A 24 18.69 39.57 14.18
N SER A 25 18.46 38.87 13.06
CA SER A 25 18.07 39.50 11.79
C SER A 25 16.78 40.30 11.91
N LEU A 26 15.76 39.72 12.57
CA LEU A 26 14.48 40.41 12.79
C LEU A 26 14.61 41.56 13.80
N GLY A 27 15.37 41.38 14.88
CA GLY A 27 15.61 42.41 15.88
C GLY A 27 16.37 43.61 15.34
N VAL A 28 17.41 43.39 14.52
CA VAL A 28 18.19 44.46 13.87
C VAL A 28 17.35 45.16 12.80
N PHE A 29 16.66 44.41 11.95
CA PHE A 29 15.81 45.00 10.90
C PHE A 29 14.63 45.79 11.49
N GLY A 30 14.08 45.32 12.60
CA GLY A 30 13.04 46.02 13.37
C GLY A 30 13.52 47.20 14.21
N SER A 31 14.84 47.40 14.34
CA SER A 31 15.39 48.39 15.27
C SER A 31 15.09 49.84 14.86
N PRO A 32 15.01 50.78 15.83
CA PRO A 32 14.77 52.20 15.54
C PRO A 32 15.75 52.79 14.53
N TRP A 33 17.00 52.33 14.52
CA TRP A 33 18.06 52.85 13.63
C TRP A 33 17.82 52.49 12.17
N VAL A 34 17.32 51.28 11.90
CA VAL A 34 16.97 50.83 10.54
C VAL A 34 15.63 51.42 10.12
N GLN A 35 14.64 51.38 11.03
CA GLN A 35 13.28 51.85 10.76
C GLN A 35 13.20 53.37 10.52
N ARG A 36 14.05 54.18 11.17
CA ARG A 36 14.13 55.64 10.90
C ARG A 36 14.45 55.96 9.45
N ARG A 37 15.33 55.19 8.79
CA ARG A 37 15.67 55.43 7.38
C ARG A 37 14.49 55.17 6.44
N PHE A 38 13.68 54.16 6.75
CA PHE A 38 12.43 53.92 6.02
C PHE A 38 11.41 55.02 6.31
N GLN A 39 11.40 55.56 7.53
CA GLN A 39 10.55 56.68 7.93
C GLN A 39 10.89 57.96 7.19
N ASP A 40 12.16 58.36 7.16
CA ASP A 40 12.61 59.54 6.42
C ASP A 40 12.25 59.42 4.93
N LEU A 41 12.40 58.22 4.36
CA LEU A 41 12.06 57.95 2.96
C LEU A 41 10.55 57.96 2.71
N TYR A 42 9.75 57.45 3.64
CA TYR A 42 8.29 57.48 3.58
C TYR A 42 7.77 58.92 3.70
N GLU A 43 8.24 59.69 4.68
CA GLU A 43 7.90 61.09 4.87
C GLU A 43 8.29 61.92 3.65
N ARG A 44 9.52 61.76 3.16
CA ARG A 44 9.96 62.44 1.94
C ARG A 44 9.11 62.09 0.72
N LYS A 45 8.84 60.81 0.46
CA LYS A 45 8.13 60.39 -0.77
C LYS A 45 6.65 60.73 -0.76
N PHE A 46 5.98 60.63 0.38
CA PHE A 46 4.51 60.76 0.45
C PHE A 46 4.04 62.09 1.02
N TYR A 47 4.79 62.71 1.94
CA TYR A 47 4.40 63.99 2.54
C TYR A 47 5.11 65.20 1.90
N ILE A 48 6.37 65.05 1.47
CA ILE A 48 7.11 66.15 0.81
C ILE A 48 6.94 66.12 -0.71
N GLU A 49 7.15 64.96 -1.34
CA GLU A 49 7.12 64.79 -2.81
C GLU A 49 5.73 64.40 -3.36
N GLY A 50 4.74 64.10 -2.48
CA GLY A 50 3.34 63.87 -2.87
C GLY A 50 3.07 62.65 -3.75
N SER A 51 3.91 61.59 -3.69
CA SER A 51 3.78 60.41 -4.54
C SER A 51 2.44 59.67 -4.35
N GLN A 52 1.76 59.34 -5.46
CA GLN A 52 0.50 58.56 -5.45
C GLN A 52 0.71 57.05 -5.66
N SER A 53 1.95 56.56 -5.60
CA SER A 53 2.26 55.15 -5.88
C SER A 53 1.81 54.23 -4.74
N LYS A 54 0.67 53.56 -4.94
CA LYS A 54 0.11 52.57 -4.00
C LYS A 54 1.05 51.40 -3.73
N THR A 55 1.79 50.94 -4.75
CA THR A 55 2.73 49.80 -4.63
C THR A 55 3.93 50.16 -3.75
N LEU A 56 4.51 51.34 -3.96
CA LEU A 56 5.63 51.83 -3.15
C LEU A 56 5.21 52.01 -1.69
N ARG A 57 4.00 52.54 -1.47
CA ARG A 57 3.42 52.71 -0.14
C ARG A 57 3.28 51.38 0.60
N ARG A 58 2.68 50.37 -0.05
CA ARG A 58 2.52 49.02 0.53
C ARG A 58 3.85 48.33 0.85
N LEU A 59 4.88 48.53 0.03
CA LEU A 59 6.22 47.96 0.28
C LEU A 59 6.89 48.59 1.50
N LEU A 60 6.78 49.90 1.67
CA LEU A 60 7.33 50.59 2.83
C LEU A 60 6.53 50.26 4.10
N GLU A 61 5.20 50.18 4.01
CA GLU A 61 4.34 49.72 5.10
C GLU A 61 4.66 48.28 5.55
N ALA A 62 4.96 47.38 4.60
CA ALA A 62 5.42 46.03 4.91
C ALA A 62 6.78 46.01 5.66
N ALA A 63 7.66 46.98 5.41
CA ALA A 63 8.95 47.08 6.07
C ALA A 63 8.86 47.47 7.55
N TYR A 64 7.74 48.08 7.98
CA TYR A 64 7.48 48.44 9.38
C TYR A 64 6.91 47.32 10.24
N VAL A 65 6.47 46.19 9.65
CA VAL A 65 5.86 45.07 10.38
C VAL A 65 6.71 44.54 11.55
N PRO A 66 8.05 44.45 11.48
CA PRO A 66 8.88 44.06 12.62
C PRO A 66 9.39 45.24 13.46
N GLY A 67 8.91 46.47 13.24
CA GLY A 67 9.44 47.70 13.85
C GLY A 67 9.12 47.82 15.34
N TRP A 68 10.14 47.95 16.18
CA TRP A 68 10.04 48.22 17.62
C TRP A 68 10.70 49.55 17.97
N ASP A 69 10.33 50.13 19.12
CA ASP A 69 10.92 51.39 19.58
C ASP A 69 11.20 51.38 21.10
N THR A 70 11.93 52.38 21.58
CA THR A 70 12.19 52.59 23.01
C THR A 70 11.56 53.88 23.53
N SER A 71 11.01 54.69 22.64
CA SER A 71 10.39 55.97 22.94
C SER A 71 8.93 55.97 22.48
N ASP A 72 8.05 56.50 23.31
CA ASP A 72 6.64 56.68 23.00
C ASP A 72 6.37 57.86 22.05
N ALA A 73 7.39 58.67 21.74
CA ALA A 73 7.29 59.82 20.84
C ALA A 73 6.70 59.48 19.47
N ARG A 74 6.91 58.25 18.98
CA ARG A 74 6.36 57.75 17.71
C ARG A 74 4.89 57.32 17.83
N TYR A 75 4.45 56.86 18.99
CA TYR A 75 3.13 56.23 19.20
C TYR A 75 2.17 57.12 20.00
N GLY A 76 2.64 58.28 20.45
CA GLY A 76 1.88 59.28 21.21
C GLY A 76 1.57 58.89 22.67
N THR A 77 1.62 57.60 23.00
CA THR A 77 1.37 57.09 24.36
C THR A 77 2.27 55.91 24.68
N THR A 78 2.60 55.74 25.97
CA THR A 78 3.31 54.57 26.48
C THR A 78 2.52 53.27 26.22
N GLY A 79 1.19 53.33 26.21
CA GLY A 79 0.32 52.19 25.88
C GLY A 79 0.48 51.72 24.44
N GLY A 80 0.52 52.65 23.47
CA GLY A 80 0.74 52.31 22.05
C GLY A 80 2.11 51.67 21.81
N LEU A 81 3.16 52.16 22.49
CA LEU A 81 4.50 51.57 22.45
C LEU A 81 4.50 50.11 22.94
N VAL A 82 3.93 49.86 24.12
CA VAL A 82 3.88 48.51 24.73
C VAL A 82 3.11 47.53 23.84
N VAL A 83 1.98 47.97 23.29
CA VAL A 83 1.20 47.12 22.38
C VAL A 83 1.98 46.80 21.11
N ASN A 84 2.66 47.80 20.53
CA ASN A 84 3.49 47.60 19.35
C ASN A 84 4.57 46.54 19.58
N ASP A 85 5.34 46.70 20.65
CA ASP A 85 6.47 45.82 20.95
C ASP A 85 6.00 44.40 21.31
N LEU A 86 4.83 44.25 21.95
CA LEU A 86 4.22 42.94 22.20
C LEU A 86 3.86 42.20 20.89
N ALA A 87 3.36 42.92 19.88
CA ALA A 87 3.06 42.32 18.58
C ALA A 87 4.33 41.89 17.82
N VAL A 88 5.41 42.68 17.92
CA VAL A 88 6.73 42.33 17.35
C VAL A 88 7.33 41.12 18.07
N LEU A 89 7.21 41.06 19.40
CA LEU A 89 7.63 39.87 20.17
C LEU A 89 6.84 38.63 19.76
N PHE A 90 5.53 38.75 19.52
CA PHE A 90 4.70 37.67 19.01
C PHE A 90 5.16 37.19 17.62
N LEU A 91 5.46 38.12 16.71
CA LEU A 91 6.01 37.84 15.38
C LEU A 91 7.33 37.04 15.45
N ILE A 92 8.29 37.53 16.24
CA ILE A 92 9.61 36.90 16.40
C ILE A 92 9.48 35.52 17.05
N ALA A 93 8.68 35.40 18.12
CA ALA A 93 8.45 34.15 18.81
C ALA A 93 7.77 33.11 17.91
N GLY A 94 6.77 33.53 17.12
CA GLY A 94 6.06 32.69 16.17
C GLY A 94 7.00 32.13 15.10
N LEU A 95 7.80 32.99 14.43
CA LEU A 95 8.73 32.56 13.40
C LEU A 95 9.83 31.65 13.96
N ALA A 96 10.36 31.96 15.15
CA ALA A 96 11.36 31.12 15.84
C ALA A 96 10.79 29.74 16.21
N PHE A 97 9.56 29.68 16.73
CA PHE A 97 8.88 28.43 17.06
C PHE A 97 8.73 27.52 15.83
N PHE A 98 8.30 28.07 14.69
CA PHE A 98 8.13 27.29 13.48
C PHE A 98 9.46 26.88 12.85
N LEU A 99 10.50 27.72 12.89
CA LEU A 99 11.85 27.34 12.45
C LEU A 99 12.40 26.16 13.26
N TRP A 100 12.25 26.21 14.58
CA TRP A 100 12.61 25.12 15.48
C TRP A 100 11.86 23.83 15.11
N ARG A 101 10.54 23.93 14.95
CA ARG A 101 9.65 22.82 14.63
C ARG A 101 9.92 22.17 13.28
N MET A 102 10.21 22.96 12.24
CA MET A 102 10.54 22.46 10.91
C MET A 102 11.90 21.75 10.90
N SER A 103 12.87 22.27 11.63
CA SER A 103 14.24 21.72 11.70
C SER A 103 14.30 20.37 12.42
N VAL A 104 13.49 20.16 13.47
CA VAL A 104 13.44 18.88 14.21
C VAL A 104 12.82 17.75 13.37
N ARG A 105 11.95 18.08 12.41
CA ARG A 105 11.19 17.10 11.61
C ARG A 105 11.83 16.73 10.26
N GLY A 106 12.84 17.47 9.82
CA GLY A 106 13.52 17.23 8.54
C GLY A 106 12.63 17.41 7.30
N LYS A 107 11.50 18.13 7.42
CA LYS A 107 10.54 18.37 6.32
C LYS A 107 10.30 19.87 6.15
N SER A 108 11.20 20.57 5.47
CA SER A 108 11.08 21.99 5.10
C SER A 108 10.90 22.14 3.60
N GLY A 109 9.64 22.15 3.15
CA GLY A 109 9.31 22.56 1.78
C GLY A 109 9.13 24.07 1.70
N LEU A 110 9.52 24.69 0.57
CA LEU A 110 9.38 26.13 0.33
C LEU A 110 7.95 26.63 0.60
N LEU A 111 6.95 25.90 0.08
CA LEU A 111 5.53 26.24 0.25
C LEU A 111 5.11 26.31 1.72
N ARG A 112 5.60 25.39 2.57
CA ARG A 112 5.29 25.43 4.01
C ARG A 112 5.94 26.61 4.71
N CYS A 113 7.16 26.97 4.33
CA CYS A 113 7.86 28.12 4.91
C CYS A 113 7.15 29.43 4.54
N LEU A 114 6.69 29.56 3.28
CA LEU A 114 5.89 30.69 2.82
C LEU A 114 4.55 30.80 3.56
N VAL A 115 3.81 29.69 3.68
CA VAL A 115 2.54 29.66 4.42
C VAL A 115 2.75 30.06 5.88
N VAL A 116 3.77 29.53 6.54
CA VAL A 116 4.10 29.90 7.93
C VAL A 116 4.46 31.38 8.05
N GLY A 117 5.33 31.89 7.17
CA GLY A 117 5.73 33.30 7.20
C GLY A 117 4.54 34.24 7.05
N VAL A 118 3.67 33.97 6.07
CA VAL A 118 2.44 34.72 5.85
C VAL A 118 1.49 34.63 7.04
N SER A 119 1.21 33.42 7.54
CA SER A 119 0.27 33.24 8.65
C SER A 119 0.74 33.92 9.94
N VAL A 120 2.03 33.83 10.28
CA VAL A 120 2.56 34.44 11.50
C VAL A 120 2.58 35.97 11.40
N SER A 121 2.95 36.53 10.24
CA SER A 121 2.98 37.98 10.03
C SER A 121 1.58 38.60 10.01
N VAL A 122 0.62 37.96 9.34
CA VAL A 122 -0.78 38.40 9.38
C VAL A 122 -1.33 38.29 10.80
N ALA A 123 -1.04 37.20 11.53
CA ALA A 123 -1.48 37.05 12.92
C ALA A 123 -0.88 38.12 13.84
N ALA A 124 0.39 38.48 13.68
CA ALA A 124 1.03 39.54 14.45
C ALA A 124 0.37 40.91 14.22
N ASN A 125 0.06 41.25 12.97
CA ASN A 125 -0.67 42.47 12.62
C ASN A 125 -2.09 42.49 13.21
N LEU A 126 -2.77 41.34 13.23
CA LEU A 126 -4.09 41.21 13.86
C LEU A 126 -4.01 41.37 15.39
N VAL A 127 -2.99 40.80 16.03
CA VAL A 127 -2.71 40.96 17.46
C VAL A 127 -2.43 42.42 17.79
N TRP A 128 -1.58 43.10 17.01
CA TRP A 128 -1.28 44.52 17.16
C TRP A 128 -2.55 45.37 17.18
N TRP A 129 -3.44 45.12 16.22
CA TRP A 129 -4.69 45.86 16.08
C TRP A 129 -5.68 45.57 17.23
N GLY A 130 -5.86 44.29 17.58
CA GLY A 130 -6.76 43.89 18.66
C GLY A 130 -6.32 44.42 20.02
N LEU A 131 -5.01 44.42 20.29
CA LEU A 131 -4.45 44.98 21.52
C LEU A 131 -4.57 46.51 21.56
N HIS A 132 -4.38 47.22 20.44
CA HIS A 132 -4.56 48.68 20.39
C HIS A 132 -6.00 49.06 20.72
N LYS A 133 -6.97 48.35 20.15
CA LYS A 133 -8.40 48.57 20.42
C LYS A 133 -8.79 48.25 21.86
N ALA A 134 -8.16 47.26 22.48
CA ALA A 134 -8.49 46.81 23.83
C ALA A 134 -7.82 47.65 24.94
N PHE A 135 -6.61 48.15 24.72
CA PHE A 135 -5.76 48.73 25.77
C PHE A 135 -5.40 50.21 25.59
N VAL A 136 -5.72 50.85 24.46
CA VAL A 136 -5.38 52.26 24.20
C VAL A 136 -6.66 53.08 23.98
N PRO A 137 -7.16 53.81 25.01
CA PRO A 137 -8.50 54.39 25.02
C PRO A 137 -8.74 55.61 24.10
N GLU A 138 -7.73 56.14 23.39
CA GLU A 138 -7.86 57.38 22.58
C GLU A 138 -7.50 57.26 21.08
N VAL A 139 -7.21 56.05 20.58
CA VAL A 139 -6.83 55.90 19.15
C VAL A 139 -8.07 55.85 18.26
N ARG A 140 -8.33 56.92 17.48
CA ARG A 140 -9.23 56.87 16.32
C ARG A 140 -8.57 56.04 15.23
N LEU A 141 -8.85 54.74 15.20
CA LEU A 141 -8.44 53.88 14.09
C LEU A 141 -9.06 54.43 12.77
N PRO A 142 -8.29 54.49 11.67
CA PRO A 142 -8.80 54.99 10.39
C PRO A 142 -10.00 54.17 9.89
N PRO A 143 -10.86 54.75 9.03
CA PRO A 143 -12.08 54.09 8.55
C PRO A 143 -11.78 52.77 7.82
N THR A 144 -12.74 51.85 7.87
CA THR A 144 -12.66 50.40 7.55
C THR A 144 -12.03 50.05 6.20
N ASP A 145 -12.19 50.95 5.23
CA ASP A 145 -11.66 50.93 3.87
C ASP A 145 -10.12 51.05 3.83
N MET A 146 -9.52 51.81 4.75
CA MET A 146 -8.06 51.90 4.90
C MET A 146 -7.45 50.61 5.50
N MET A 147 -8.21 49.84 6.28
CA MET A 147 -7.69 48.64 6.98
C MET A 147 -7.38 47.49 6.01
N LEU A 148 -8.30 47.20 5.09
CA LEU A 148 -8.12 46.16 4.06
C LEU A 148 -7.06 46.54 3.02
N ASP A 149 -6.89 47.84 2.75
CA ASP A 149 -5.97 48.33 1.72
C ASP A 149 -4.49 48.34 2.13
N TYR A 150 -4.19 48.36 3.43
CA TYR A 150 -2.84 48.56 3.95
C TYR A 150 -2.38 47.48 4.95
N LEU A 151 -3.24 47.00 5.86
CA LEU A 151 -2.84 46.16 7.00
C LEU A 151 -2.71 44.65 6.64
N LEU A 152 -3.59 44.15 5.76
CA LEU A 152 -3.48 42.81 5.18
C LEU A 152 -2.34 42.71 4.15
N PRO A 153 -2.21 43.64 3.18
CA PRO A 153 -1.14 43.60 2.18
C PRO A 153 0.26 43.71 2.80
N SER A 154 0.46 44.53 3.83
CA SER A 154 1.75 44.65 4.54
C SER A 154 2.14 43.36 5.25
N GLY A 155 1.21 42.72 5.96
CA GLY A 155 1.42 41.42 6.60
C GLY A 155 1.70 40.29 5.59
N LEU A 156 1.05 40.31 4.43
CA LEU A 156 1.28 39.37 3.33
C LEU A 156 2.67 39.55 2.71
N LEU A 157 3.05 40.78 2.35
CA LEU A 157 4.33 41.09 1.71
C LEU A 157 5.50 40.78 2.64
N PHE A 158 5.44 41.23 3.90
CA PHE A 158 6.44 40.89 4.89
C PHE A 158 6.47 39.40 5.19
N GLY A 159 5.30 38.76 5.26
CA GLY A 159 5.16 37.32 5.46
C GLY A 159 5.79 36.46 4.37
N LEU A 160 5.72 36.88 3.10
CA LEU A 160 6.44 36.23 2.00
C LEU A 160 7.95 36.32 2.19
N ALA A 161 8.48 37.51 2.52
CA ALA A 161 9.90 37.71 2.79
C ALA A 161 10.39 36.89 3.99
N ALA A 162 9.62 36.88 5.09
CA ALA A 162 9.87 36.06 6.27
C ALA A 162 9.83 34.56 5.94
N GLY A 163 8.91 34.14 5.07
CA GLY A 163 8.80 32.76 4.59
C GLY A 163 10.00 32.32 3.75
N VAL A 164 10.56 33.21 2.91
CA VAL A 164 11.81 32.96 2.18
C VAL A 164 12.99 32.86 3.15
N LEU A 165 13.08 33.74 4.14
CA LEU A 165 14.11 33.68 5.18
C LEU A 165 14.05 32.36 5.96
N LEU A 166 12.84 31.92 6.34
CA LEU A 166 12.62 30.61 6.96
C LEU A 166 13.04 29.44 6.05
N ALA A 167 12.78 29.54 4.74
CA ALA A 167 13.20 28.52 3.78
C ALA A 167 14.73 28.43 3.66
N LEU A 168 15.42 29.57 3.66
CA LEU A 168 16.88 29.63 3.64
C LEU A 168 17.50 29.06 4.93
N LEU A 169 16.95 29.42 6.09
CA LEU A 169 17.45 28.96 7.40
C LEU A 169 17.10 27.49 7.68
N SER A 170 16.03 26.96 7.07
CA SER A 170 15.64 25.57 7.22
C SER A 170 16.36 24.63 6.24
N ARG A 171 16.91 25.14 5.13
CA ARG A 171 17.69 24.36 4.17
C ARG A 171 18.88 23.68 4.88
N ARG A 172 19.00 22.37 4.70
CA ARG A 172 20.15 21.60 5.18
C ARG A 172 21.28 21.84 4.18
N ALA A 173 22.35 22.53 4.58
CA ALA A 173 23.62 22.43 3.86
C ALA A 173 24.01 20.94 3.91
N GLY A 174 24.30 20.36 2.76
CA GLY A 174 24.61 18.94 2.61
C GLY A 174 25.88 18.56 3.35
N ALA A 175 25.79 18.33 4.65
CA ALA A 175 26.83 17.63 5.39
C ALA A 175 26.66 16.14 5.12
N ARG A 176 27.43 15.62 4.15
CA ARG A 176 27.84 14.21 4.10
C ARG A 176 28.43 13.88 5.47
N THR A 177 27.63 13.28 6.33
CA THR A 177 28.10 12.70 7.58
C THR A 177 28.36 11.24 7.28
N GLY A 178 29.63 10.92 7.01
CA GLY A 178 30.11 9.55 7.09
C GLY A 178 29.83 9.05 8.51
N SER A 179 29.00 8.01 8.63
CA SER A 179 28.78 7.36 9.91
C SER A 179 30.02 6.56 10.28
N SER A 180 30.85 7.10 11.17
CA SER A 180 31.80 6.27 11.90
C SER A 180 31.00 5.40 12.87
N VAL A 181 31.10 4.09 12.69
CA VAL A 181 30.60 3.10 13.62
C VAL A 181 31.53 3.09 14.83
N GLY A 182 31.31 4.03 15.74
CA GLY A 182 31.89 3.99 17.08
C GLY A 182 30.91 3.29 18.01
N ALA A 183 31.26 2.07 18.45
CA ALA A 183 30.52 1.34 19.46
C ALA A 183 30.59 2.08 20.81
N VAL A 184 29.62 2.96 21.06
CA VAL A 184 29.44 3.58 22.37
C VAL A 184 28.94 2.49 23.32
N ARG A 185 29.77 2.09 24.29
CA ARG A 185 29.38 1.21 25.40
C ARG A 185 28.15 1.80 26.09
N ALA A 186 27.04 1.07 25.99
CA ALA A 186 25.81 1.42 26.69
C ALA A 186 26.06 1.35 28.21
N PRO A 187 25.62 2.35 29.00
CA PRO A 187 25.72 2.26 30.45
C PRO A 187 24.84 1.11 30.94
N LEU A 188 25.41 0.23 31.77
CA LEU A 188 24.72 -0.85 32.45
C LEU A 188 23.56 -0.28 33.25
N ARG A 189 22.36 -0.38 32.69
CA ARG A 189 21.14 0.09 33.34
C ARG A 189 20.80 -0.94 34.41
N ARG A 190 20.83 -0.48 35.66
CA ARG A 190 20.41 -1.24 36.85
C ARG A 190 19.05 -1.87 36.57
N TRP A 191 19.02 -3.19 36.48
CA TRP A 191 17.80 -3.98 36.41
C TRP A 191 17.02 -3.70 37.70
N ARG A 192 15.94 -2.92 37.59
CA ARG A 192 14.99 -2.80 38.69
C ARG A 192 14.18 -4.08 38.70
N GLU A 193 14.26 -4.77 39.82
CA GLU A 193 13.46 -5.94 40.18
C GLU A 193 11.98 -5.70 39.84
N GLY A 194 11.40 -6.64 39.10
CA GLY A 194 10.01 -6.58 38.66
C GLY A 194 9.70 -7.52 37.49
N GLY A 195 9.72 -8.83 37.75
CA GLY A 195 8.92 -9.84 37.01
C GLY A 195 9.49 -10.36 35.68
N LEU A 196 10.41 -11.33 35.75
CA LEU A 196 10.70 -12.24 34.64
C LEU A 196 9.64 -13.35 34.60
N GLY A 197 8.49 -13.03 34.03
CA GLY A 197 7.53 -14.03 33.58
C GLY A 197 6.89 -13.51 32.31
N MET A 198 7.12 -14.16 31.18
CA MET A 198 6.26 -13.91 30.02
C MET A 198 4.85 -14.32 30.44
N THR A 199 3.96 -13.35 30.66
CA THR A 199 2.55 -13.61 30.99
C THR A 199 1.77 -14.20 29.81
N THR A 200 2.43 -14.32 28.65
CA THR A 200 1.86 -14.81 27.40
C THR A 200 2.82 -15.81 26.76
N ALA A 201 2.31 -16.98 26.39
CA ALA A 201 3.06 -17.98 25.66
C ALA A 201 3.66 -17.38 24.37
N PRO A 202 4.91 -17.73 24.00
CA PRO A 202 5.50 -17.30 22.74
C PRO A 202 4.64 -17.76 21.57
N VAL A 203 4.42 -16.87 20.61
CA VAL A 203 3.62 -17.12 19.41
C VAL A 203 4.56 -17.57 18.30
N HIS A 204 4.23 -18.67 17.61
CA HIS A 204 4.92 -19.07 16.39
C HIS A 204 4.75 -18.00 15.31
N MET A 205 5.69 -17.95 14.34
CA MET A 205 5.61 -17.00 13.23
C MET A 205 4.21 -17.07 12.60
N PRO A 206 3.50 -15.95 12.39
CA PRO A 206 2.13 -15.97 11.90
C PRO A 206 2.18 -16.20 10.39
N VAL A 207 2.37 -17.46 10.03
CA VAL A 207 2.20 -18.02 8.69
C VAL A 207 1.01 -18.97 8.76
N GLY A 208 0.36 -19.22 7.63
CA GLY A 208 -0.70 -20.23 7.60
C GLY A 208 -0.21 -21.58 8.14
N SER A 209 -1.05 -22.25 8.92
CA SER A 209 -0.70 -23.55 9.53
C SER A 209 -1.82 -24.57 9.49
N ALA A 210 -3.07 -24.16 9.25
CA ALA A 210 -4.18 -25.06 8.99
C ALA A 210 -4.92 -24.67 7.70
N PRO A 211 -5.51 -25.63 6.97
CA PRO A 211 -6.36 -25.33 5.81
C PRO A 211 -7.45 -24.32 6.15
N GLY A 212 -7.71 -23.38 5.23
CA GLY A 212 -8.69 -22.31 5.41
C GLY A 212 -8.22 -21.10 6.23
N ASP A 213 -6.99 -21.11 6.76
CA ASP A 213 -6.40 -19.93 7.42
C ASP A 213 -6.31 -18.73 6.48
N VAL A 214 -6.03 -18.95 5.19
CA VAL A 214 -5.95 -17.85 4.22
C VAL A 214 -7.29 -17.18 4.00
N THR A 215 -8.39 -17.94 3.86
CA THR A 215 -9.74 -17.36 3.82
C THR A 215 -9.98 -16.46 5.02
N ARG A 216 -9.61 -16.92 6.23
CA ARG A 216 -9.71 -16.14 7.47
C ARG A 216 -8.83 -14.88 7.43
N TYR A 217 -7.61 -14.95 6.91
CA TYR A 217 -6.74 -13.77 6.75
C TYR A 217 -7.30 -12.76 5.74
N LEU A 218 -7.89 -13.22 4.62
CA LEU A 218 -8.53 -12.34 3.64
C LEU A 218 -9.82 -11.72 4.20
N CYS A 219 -10.61 -12.46 4.96
CA CYS A 219 -11.76 -11.93 5.71
C CYS A 219 -11.32 -10.89 6.75
N ALA A 220 -10.19 -11.09 7.43
CA ALA A 220 -9.63 -10.09 8.32
C ALA A 220 -9.11 -8.86 7.55
N ALA A 221 -8.48 -9.06 6.39
CA ALA A 221 -8.01 -8.02 5.49
C ALA A 221 -9.15 -7.10 5.07
N ALA A 222 -10.37 -7.62 4.87
CA ALA A 222 -11.55 -6.83 4.55
C ALA A 222 -11.82 -5.69 5.56
N TYR A 223 -11.52 -5.90 6.83
CA TYR A 223 -11.70 -4.91 7.90
C TYR A 223 -10.47 -4.02 8.13
N ILE A 224 -9.27 -4.51 7.82
CA ILE A 224 -8.00 -3.81 8.09
C ILE A 224 -7.58 -2.93 6.89
N ASP A 225 -7.70 -3.45 5.68
CA ASP A 225 -7.33 -2.79 4.43
C ASP A 225 -8.59 -2.36 3.67
N GLU A 226 -8.87 -1.06 3.73
CA GLU A 226 -9.99 -0.43 3.05
C GLU A 226 -9.88 -0.55 1.52
N SER A 227 -8.67 -0.48 0.95
CA SER A 227 -8.45 -0.54 -0.49
C SER A 227 -8.67 -1.96 -1.03
N PHE A 228 -8.25 -2.98 -0.28
CA PHE A 228 -8.53 -4.36 -0.63
C PHE A 228 -10.04 -4.63 -0.67
N ALA A 229 -10.77 -4.24 0.37
CA ALA A 229 -12.22 -4.45 0.41
C ALA A 229 -12.97 -3.66 -0.66
N GLU A 230 -12.53 -2.43 -0.96
CA GLU A 230 -13.10 -1.60 -2.03
C GLU A 230 -12.89 -2.26 -3.39
N ARG A 231 -11.68 -2.69 -3.72
CA ARG A 231 -11.38 -3.37 -4.99
C ARG A 231 -12.14 -4.69 -5.14
N VAL A 232 -12.26 -5.50 -4.09
CA VAL A 232 -13.05 -6.73 -4.15
C VAL A 232 -14.53 -6.43 -4.44
N VAL A 233 -15.09 -5.35 -3.89
CA VAL A 233 -16.49 -5.00 -4.18
C VAL A 233 -16.64 -4.33 -5.53
N GLU A 234 -15.76 -3.40 -5.91
CA GLU A 234 -15.88 -2.63 -7.16
C GLU A 234 -15.44 -3.39 -8.41
N ASP A 235 -14.44 -4.28 -8.30
CA ASP A 235 -13.83 -4.97 -9.44
C ASP A 235 -14.30 -6.43 -9.59
N LEU A 236 -14.81 -7.07 -8.53
CA LEU A 236 -15.30 -8.46 -8.60
C LEU A 236 -16.82 -8.56 -8.43
N LEU A 237 -17.40 -7.87 -7.44
CA LEU A 237 -18.84 -7.93 -7.20
C LEU A 237 -19.62 -7.00 -8.15
N ALA A 238 -19.18 -5.76 -8.35
CA ALA A 238 -19.88 -4.77 -9.16
C ALA A 238 -19.64 -4.91 -10.67
N ASP A 239 -18.70 -5.76 -11.08
CA ASP A 239 -18.53 -6.17 -12.48
C ASP A 239 -19.35 -7.44 -12.70
N GLU A 240 -20.57 -7.34 -13.26
CA GLU A 240 -21.43 -8.52 -13.48
C GLU A 240 -21.15 -9.23 -14.81
N ALA A 241 -20.60 -8.52 -15.81
CA ALA A 241 -20.33 -9.06 -17.14
C ALA A 241 -19.02 -9.85 -17.17
N GLY A 242 -17.99 -9.38 -16.44
CA GLY A 242 -16.69 -10.02 -16.39
C GLY A 242 -16.71 -11.41 -15.75
N ALA A 243 -15.89 -12.32 -16.29
CA ALA A 243 -15.59 -13.60 -15.65
C ALA A 243 -14.91 -13.41 -14.29
N VAL A 244 -15.01 -14.42 -13.45
CA VAL A 244 -14.39 -14.45 -12.13
C VAL A 244 -13.10 -15.26 -12.22
N ALA A 245 -11.98 -14.67 -11.83
CA ALA A 245 -10.70 -15.37 -11.79
C ALA A 245 -10.72 -16.47 -10.73
N ALA A 246 -10.09 -17.61 -11.04
CA ALA A 246 -9.88 -18.66 -10.07
C ALA A 246 -9.06 -18.13 -8.88
N SER A 247 -9.31 -18.67 -7.70
CA SER A 247 -8.53 -18.38 -6.50
C SER A 247 -8.39 -19.65 -5.69
N PRO A 248 -7.30 -20.42 -5.89
CA PRO A 248 -7.16 -21.73 -5.27
C PRO A 248 -7.04 -21.59 -3.74
N ASP A 249 -7.60 -22.58 -3.05
CA ASP A 249 -7.55 -22.76 -1.59
C ASP A 249 -8.18 -21.62 -0.76
N ILE A 250 -9.11 -20.84 -1.34
CA ILE A 250 -9.88 -19.82 -0.61
C ILE A 250 -11.38 -19.87 -0.90
N ASP A 251 -12.21 -19.43 0.04
CA ASP A 251 -13.66 -19.22 -0.16
C ASP A 251 -13.95 -17.76 -0.53
N LEU A 252 -14.06 -17.48 -1.83
CA LEU A 252 -14.28 -16.14 -2.38
C LEU A 252 -15.60 -15.53 -1.88
N VAL A 253 -16.67 -16.33 -1.84
CA VAL A 253 -17.99 -15.87 -1.41
C VAL A 253 -17.92 -15.37 0.03
N THR A 254 -17.25 -16.10 0.92
CA THR A 254 -17.08 -15.67 2.31
C THR A 254 -16.25 -14.38 2.41
N VAL A 255 -15.18 -14.25 1.62
CA VAL A 255 -14.36 -13.01 1.58
C VAL A 255 -15.20 -11.82 1.11
N VAL A 256 -15.94 -11.94 0.01
CA VAL A 256 -16.79 -10.86 -0.53
C VAL A 256 -17.84 -10.42 0.49
N ARG A 257 -18.47 -11.36 1.21
CA ARG A 257 -19.47 -11.06 2.26
C ARG A 257 -18.86 -10.27 3.43
N HIS A 258 -17.63 -10.60 3.83
CA HIS A 258 -16.89 -9.82 4.81
C HIS A 258 -16.46 -8.44 4.27
N CYS A 259 -16.10 -8.31 2.99
CA CYS A 259 -15.83 -7.02 2.35
C CYS A 259 -17.05 -6.10 2.38
N LEU A 260 -18.24 -6.62 2.06
CA LEU A 260 -19.51 -5.88 2.13
C LEU A 260 -19.84 -5.45 3.57
N THR A 261 -19.70 -6.37 4.52
CA THR A 261 -19.92 -6.06 5.95
C THR A 261 -18.96 -4.96 6.43
N ALA A 262 -17.69 -5.04 6.03
CA ALA A 262 -16.69 -4.04 6.36
C ALA A 262 -16.99 -2.68 5.72
N GLN A 263 -17.49 -2.66 4.48
CA GLN A 263 -17.97 -1.43 3.84
C GLN A 263 -19.17 -0.81 4.58
N GLU A 264 -20.14 -1.60 5.04
CA GLU A 264 -21.27 -1.07 5.80
C GLU A 264 -20.83 -0.43 7.12
N LEU A 265 -19.93 -1.10 7.86
CA LEU A 265 -19.35 -0.55 9.10
C LEU A 265 -18.60 0.76 8.86
N ARG A 266 -17.86 0.87 7.74
CA ARG A 266 -17.18 2.10 7.32
C ARG A 266 -18.18 3.17 6.88
N GLY A 267 -19.24 2.81 6.16
CA GLY A 267 -20.30 3.71 5.72
C GLY A 267 -20.98 4.42 6.90
N ARG A 268 -21.31 3.68 7.97
CA ARG A 268 -21.89 4.29 9.21
C ARG A 268 -20.94 5.29 9.87
N ARG A 269 -19.64 4.95 9.93
CA ARG A 269 -18.59 5.85 10.44
C ARG A 269 -18.49 7.09 9.58
N ASP A 270 -18.40 6.92 8.26
CA ASP A 270 -18.15 7.99 7.30
C ASP A 270 -19.36 8.91 7.14
N LEU A 271 -20.59 8.39 7.26
CA LEU A 271 -21.81 9.22 7.35
C LEU A 271 -21.78 10.14 8.57
N GLY A 272 -21.44 9.61 9.75
CA GLY A 272 -21.31 10.41 10.97
C GLY A 272 -20.24 11.50 10.84
N LEU A 273 -19.07 11.14 10.31
CA LEU A 273 -17.98 12.09 10.05
C LEU A 273 -18.36 13.14 9.00
N THR A 274 -19.12 12.77 7.97
CA THR A 274 -19.63 13.68 6.93
C THR A 274 -20.64 14.66 7.50
N ALA A 275 -21.55 14.22 8.37
CA ALA A 275 -22.48 15.11 9.04
C ALA A 275 -21.73 16.14 9.90
N ALA A 276 -20.74 15.71 10.69
CA ALA A 276 -19.91 16.61 11.48
C ALA A 276 -19.10 17.59 10.61
N TYR A 277 -18.57 17.10 9.48
CA TYR A 277 -17.88 17.94 8.49
C TYR A 277 -18.83 18.99 7.89
N ALA A 278 -20.02 18.60 7.45
CA ALA A 278 -21.01 19.48 6.84
C ALA A 278 -21.50 20.55 7.81
N VAL A 279 -21.81 20.18 9.05
CA VAL A 279 -22.19 21.14 10.09
C VAL A 279 -21.08 22.17 10.31
N LEU A 280 -19.82 21.75 10.46
CA LEU A 280 -18.73 22.69 10.63
C LEU A 280 -18.51 23.56 9.38
N ALA A 281 -18.62 22.99 8.18
CA ALA A 281 -18.47 23.72 6.92
C ALA A 281 -19.55 24.80 6.74
N VAL A 282 -20.79 24.55 7.19
CA VAL A 282 -21.92 25.49 7.08
C VAL A 282 -21.84 26.60 8.14
N PHE A 283 -21.43 26.29 9.37
CA PHE A 283 -21.47 27.27 10.47
C PHE A 283 -20.13 27.99 10.73
N ALA A 284 -19.00 27.42 10.33
CA ALA A 284 -17.67 28.00 10.54
C ALA A 284 -16.63 27.40 9.55
N PRO A 285 -16.75 27.68 8.24
CA PRO A 285 -15.96 27.03 7.19
C PRO A 285 -14.43 27.17 7.38
N LEU A 286 -13.92 28.34 7.77
CA LEU A 286 -12.47 28.52 7.99
C LEU A 286 -11.95 27.74 9.21
N TRP A 287 -12.82 27.34 10.13
CA TRP A 287 -12.43 26.52 11.28
C TRP A 287 -12.17 25.05 10.91
N LEU A 288 -12.50 24.61 9.69
CA LEU A 288 -11.96 23.37 9.15
C LEU A 288 -10.42 23.40 9.11
N LEU A 289 -9.79 24.55 8.89
CA LEU A 289 -8.34 24.68 8.98
C LEU A 289 -7.86 24.50 10.42
N PHE A 290 -8.59 25.02 11.40
CA PHE A 290 -8.28 24.81 12.81
C PHE A 290 -8.32 23.32 13.18
N VAL A 291 -9.30 22.55 12.68
CA VAL A 291 -9.36 21.09 12.86
C VAL A 291 -8.10 20.41 12.32
N THR A 292 -7.60 20.80 11.14
CA THR A 292 -6.32 20.29 10.62
C THR A 292 -5.16 20.57 11.57
N VAL A 293 -5.08 21.81 12.09
CA VAL A 293 -4.01 22.25 12.98
C VAL A 293 -4.09 21.49 14.30
N PHE A 294 -5.27 21.37 14.88
CA PHE A 294 -5.51 20.66 16.14
C PHE A 294 -5.11 19.20 16.04
N LEU A 295 -5.61 18.47 15.02
CA LEU A 295 -5.27 17.07 14.82
C LEU A 295 -3.77 16.90 14.52
N SER A 296 -3.16 17.80 13.75
CA SER A 296 -1.72 17.78 13.49
C SER A 296 -0.88 18.06 14.73
N ALA A 297 -1.37 18.88 15.66
CA ALA A 297 -0.75 19.22 16.93
C ALA A 297 -0.86 18.04 17.91
N ALA A 298 -2.03 17.42 18.03
CA ALA A 298 -2.25 16.23 18.85
C ALA A 298 -1.40 15.04 18.38
N GLN A 299 -1.20 14.88 17.06
CA GLN A 299 -0.29 13.88 16.48
C GLN A 299 1.21 14.09 16.82
N GLN A 300 1.61 15.26 17.32
CA GLN A 300 3.01 15.55 17.65
C GLN A 300 3.48 14.88 18.92
N ALA A 301 2.56 14.68 19.86
CA ALA A 301 2.81 13.93 21.08
C ALA A 301 2.86 12.41 20.84
N ARG A 302 3.01 11.97 19.58
CA ARG A 302 3.30 10.59 19.20
C ARG A 302 4.35 10.00 20.14
N ALA A 303 4.04 8.82 20.67
CA ALA A 303 5.04 7.94 21.23
C ALA A 303 6.18 7.83 20.20
N ARG A 304 7.42 8.11 20.62
CA ARG A 304 8.58 7.80 19.77
C ARG A 304 8.45 6.34 19.36
N PRO A 305 8.65 5.99 18.07
CA PRO A 305 8.58 4.60 17.65
C PRO A 305 9.50 3.79 18.56
N SER A 306 8.97 2.68 19.08
CA SER A 306 9.72 1.82 19.97
C SER A 306 11.04 1.45 19.31
N ARG A 307 12.13 1.48 20.09
CA ARG A 307 13.43 0.99 19.64
C ARG A 307 13.51 -0.54 19.66
N ALA A 308 12.44 -1.22 20.08
CA ALA A 308 12.35 -2.66 20.01
C ALA A 308 12.38 -3.08 18.53
N THR A 309 13.44 -3.77 18.14
CA THR A 309 13.62 -4.32 16.79
C THR A 309 13.02 -5.71 16.65
N ARG A 310 12.79 -6.41 17.77
CA ARG A 310 12.34 -7.81 17.81
C ARG A 310 10.86 -7.98 18.20
N GLY A 311 10.12 -6.89 18.36
CA GLY A 311 8.72 -6.95 18.80
C GLY A 311 8.06 -5.59 18.90
N ARG A 312 6.75 -5.58 19.16
CA ARG A 312 5.99 -4.35 19.42
C ARG A 312 6.00 -4.06 20.91
N HIS A 313 6.24 -2.80 21.26
CA HIS A 313 6.12 -2.32 22.63
C HIS A 313 4.93 -1.38 22.70
N GLU A 314 3.98 -1.70 23.59
CA GLU A 314 2.82 -0.86 23.83
C GLU A 314 3.25 0.47 24.47
N PRO A 315 2.59 1.59 24.14
CA PRO A 315 2.98 2.90 24.63
C PRO A 315 2.80 3.06 26.14
N GLU A 316 3.80 3.66 26.79
CA GLU A 316 3.75 4.05 28.21
C GLU A 316 2.63 5.08 28.46
N SER A 317 2.04 5.05 29.66
CA SER A 317 0.99 5.98 30.10
C SER A 317 1.39 7.47 30.03
N ARG A 318 2.69 7.77 30.12
CA ARG A 318 3.23 9.14 30.04
C ARG A 318 2.99 9.81 28.70
N VAL A 319 2.82 9.04 27.62
CA VAL A 319 2.51 9.58 26.30
C VAL A 319 1.12 10.21 26.28
N LEU A 320 0.14 9.60 26.96
CA LEU A 320 -1.23 10.13 27.05
C LEU A 320 -1.28 11.48 27.79
N VAL A 321 -0.47 11.64 28.83
CA VAL A 321 -0.35 12.90 29.57
C VAL A 321 0.21 13.99 28.66
N GLY A 322 1.25 13.67 27.88
CA GLY A 322 1.81 14.59 26.89
C GLY A 322 0.79 15.01 25.83
N THR A 323 0.03 14.06 25.27
CA THR A 323 -1.04 14.36 24.31
C THR A 323 -2.13 15.23 24.93
N ALA A 324 -2.53 14.97 26.18
CA ALA A 324 -3.56 15.74 26.88
C ALA A 324 -3.13 17.19 27.13
N ILE A 325 -1.88 17.41 27.57
CA ILE A 325 -1.32 18.76 27.76
C ILE A 325 -1.29 19.52 26.43
N THR A 326 -0.82 18.89 25.34
CA THR A 326 -0.81 19.55 24.03
C THR A 326 -2.21 19.87 23.51
N ALA A 327 -3.18 18.99 23.75
CA ALA A 327 -4.58 19.24 23.40
C ALA A 327 -5.12 20.43 24.20
N GLY A 328 -4.90 20.47 25.52
CA GLY A 328 -5.33 21.58 26.38
C GLY A 328 -4.75 22.94 25.98
N ILE A 329 -3.45 23.00 25.67
CA ILE A 329 -2.81 24.23 25.15
C ILE A 329 -3.45 24.65 23.82
N THR A 330 -3.72 23.69 22.93
CA THR A 330 -4.32 24.00 21.62
C THR A 330 -5.75 24.52 21.77
N VAL A 331 -6.52 24.01 22.75
CA VAL A 331 -7.85 24.53 23.10
C VAL A 331 -7.77 25.99 23.55
N LEU A 332 -6.85 26.32 24.47
CA LEU A 332 -6.68 27.70 24.95
C LEU A 332 -6.32 28.66 23.81
N VAL A 333 -5.41 28.26 22.94
CA VAL A 333 -5.03 29.04 21.74
C VAL A 333 -6.23 29.22 20.80
N ALA A 334 -7.11 28.22 20.67
CA ALA A 334 -8.32 28.31 19.85
C ALA A 334 -9.26 29.40 20.34
N PHE A 335 -9.54 29.45 21.64
CA PHE A 335 -10.40 30.47 22.25
C PHE A 335 -9.80 31.87 22.09
N ALA A 336 -8.50 32.03 22.33
CA ALA A 336 -7.82 33.31 22.13
C ALA A 336 -7.88 33.76 20.66
N PHE A 337 -7.67 32.83 19.72
CA PHE A 337 -7.74 33.12 18.29
C PHE A 337 -9.16 33.46 17.83
N GLY A 338 -10.18 32.72 18.29
CA GLY A 338 -11.58 33.01 17.97
C GLY A 338 -12.04 34.36 18.50
N TYR A 339 -11.65 34.71 19.72
CA TYR A 339 -11.89 36.03 20.29
C TYR A 339 -11.22 37.13 19.45
N LEU A 340 -9.96 36.95 19.07
CA LEU A 340 -9.25 37.92 18.23
C LEU A 340 -9.91 38.10 16.86
N LEU A 341 -10.36 37.00 16.24
CA LEU A 341 -11.09 37.04 14.97
C LEU A 341 -12.43 37.78 15.11
N SER A 342 -13.13 37.62 16.24
CA SER A 342 -14.39 38.31 16.52
C SER A 342 -14.25 39.81 16.76
N ALA A 343 -13.06 40.25 17.17
CA ALA A 343 -12.79 41.67 17.36
C ALA A 343 -12.71 42.43 16.03
N LEU A 344 -12.45 41.73 14.91
CA LEU A 344 -12.32 42.31 13.58
C LEU A 344 -13.68 42.83 13.07
N PRO A 345 -13.72 44.08 12.57
CA PRO A 345 -14.91 44.63 11.95
C PRO A 345 -15.04 44.00 10.56
N ALA A 346 -15.87 42.97 10.47
CA ALA A 346 -16.08 42.22 9.25
C ALA A 346 -17.55 42.32 8.82
N PRO A 347 -17.85 42.52 7.52
CA PRO A 347 -19.21 42.40 7.01
C PRO A 347 -19.76 40.99 7.29
N GLY A 348 -21.09 40.86 7.36
CA GLY A 348 -21.76 39.64 7.84
C GLY A 348 -21.28 38.34 7.17
N PHE A 349 -21.06 38.36 5.85
CA PHE A 349 -20.51 37.23 5.11
C PHE A 349 -19.09 36.82 5.56
N VAL A 350 -18.21 37.81 5.77
CA VAL A 350 -16.83 37.57 6.22
C VAL A 350 -16.82 37.13 7.69
N SER A 351 -17.70 37.69 8.53
CA SER A 351 -17.89 37.26 9.92
C SER A 351 -18.38 35.81 10.01
N TRP A 352 -19.33 35.41 9.16
CA TRP A 352 -19.77 34.02 9.02
C TRP A 352 -18.62 33.09 8.57
N LEU A 353 -17.89 33.47 7.52
CA LEU A 353 -16.77 32.70 6.97
C LEU A 353 -15.67 32.46 8.04
N LEU A 354 -15.37 33.50 8.83
CA LEU A 354 -14.41 33.48 9.94
C LEU A 354 -14.97 32.82 11.21
N GLY A 355 -16.28 32.58 11.30
CA GLY A 355 -16.91 32.15 12.55
C GLY A 355 -16.77 33.18 13.68
N ALA A 356 -16.73 34.47 13.34
CA ALA A 356 -16.45 35.60 14.23
C ALA A 356 -17.68 36.12 14.99
N TYR A 357 -18.84 35.49 14.82
CA TYR A 357 -20.08 35.83 15.53
C TYR A 357 -20.02 35.45 17.02
N LEU A 358 -20.72 36.19 17.88
CA LEU A 358 -20.79 35.94 19.34
C LEU A 358 -19.41 35.69 19.98
N ALA A 359 -18.48 36.62 19.77
CA ALA A 359 -17.10 36.56 20.26
C ALA A 359 -16.28 35.35 19.74
N GLY A 360 -16.72 34.68 18.67
CA GLY A 360 -16.08 33.50 18.11
C GLY A 360 -16.23 32.23 18.94
N VAL A 361 -16.91 32.30 20.09
CA VAL A 361 -17.10 31.19 21.03
C VAL A 361 -17.85 30.02 20.39
N PRO A 362 -18.97 30.21 19.67
CA PRO A 362 -19.68 29.09 19.06
C PRO A 362 -18.84 28.35 18.02
N ALA A 363 -18.05 29.06 17.22
CA ALA A 363 -17.18 28.45 16.21
C ALA A 363 -16.08 27.60 16.86
N VAL A 364 -15.48 28.09 17.95
CA VAL A 364 -14.49 27.33 18.74
C VAL A 364 -15.15 26.07 19.33
N LEU A 365 -16.28 26.22 20.01
CA LEU A 365 -16.99 25.09 20.64
C LEU A 365 -17.42 24.04 19.62
N LEU A 366 -17.96 24.47 18.48
CA LEU A 366 -18.34 23.58 17.39
C LEU A 366 -17.12 22.84 16.82
N SER A 367 -15.98 23.52 16.66
CA SER A 367 -14.74 22.89 16.19
C SER A 367 -14.22 21.84 17.16
N LEU A 368 -14.25 22.13 18.46
CA LEU A 368 -13.85 21.18 19.50
C LEU A 368 -14.81 19.98 19.57
N ALA A 369 -16.12 20.24 19.48
CA ALA A 369 -17.14 19.19 19.42
C ALA A 369 -16.93 18.30 18.18
N THR A 370 -16.66 18.88 17.01
CA THR A 370 -16.37 18.15 15.77
C THR A 370 -15.11 17.28 15.90
N VAL A 371 -14.02 17.81 16.47
CA VAL A 371 -12.80 17.03 16.73
C VAL A 371 -13.08 15.89 17.70
N ALA A 372 -13.75 16.16 18.82
CA ALA A 372 -14.07 15.16 19.82
C ALA A 372 -14.97 14.07 19.24
N PHE A 373 -16.02 14.45 18.50
CA PHE A 373 -16.93 13.54 17.82
C PHE A 373 -16.20 12.69 16.79
N ALA A 374 -15.35 13.29 15.95
CA ALA A 374 -14.57 12.58 14.95
C ALA A 374 -13.60 11.59 15.60
N TYR A 375 -12.90 12.00 16.66
CA TYR A 375 -11.99 11.13 17.40
C TYR A 375 -12.73 9.96 18.05
N VAL A 376 -13.83 10.22 18.76
CA VAL A 376 -14.65 9.19 19.41
C VAL A 376 -15.23 8.22 18.39
N THR A 377 -15.72 8.72 17.25
CA THR A 377 -16.28 7.89 16.17
C THR A 377 -15.23 6.95 15.58
N VAL A 378 -14.01 7.45 15.33
CA VAL A 378 -12.90 6.62 14.84
C VAL A 378 -12.44 5.62 15.89
N VAL A 379 -12.29 6.03 17.16
CA VAL A 379 -11.94 5.13 18.27
C VAL A 379 -12.98 4.03 18.44
N ARG A 380 -14.27 4.37 18.42
CA ARG A 380 -15.36 3.38 18.50
C ARG A 380 -15.29 2.38 17.35
N HIS A 381 -15.02 2.85 16.13
CA HIS A 381 -14.85 1.99 14.97
C HIS A 381 -13.63 1.06 15.11
N GLU A 382 -12.46 1.59 15.50
CA GLU A 382 -11.23 0.79 15.70
C GLU A 382 -11.39 -0.24 16.82
N LEU A 383 -12.05 0.13 17.94
CA LEU A 383 -12.37 -0.81 19.03
C LEU A 383 -13.40 -1.86 18.61
N ALA A 384 -14.38 -1.50 17.78
CA ALA A 384 -15.35 -2.45 17.24
C ALA A 384 -14.68 -3.45 16.28
N VAL A 385 -13.78 -2.97 15.41
CA VAL A 385 -13.00 -3.82 14.52
C VAL A 385 -12.04 -4.72 15.31
N ASP A 386 -11.27 -4.21 16.26
CA ASP A 386 -10.39 -5.03 17.10
C ASP A 386 -11.19 -6.08 17.90
N ARG A 387 -12.35 -5.71 18.46
CA ARG A 387 -13.25 -6.67 19.12
C ARG A 387 -13.76 -7.72 18.15
N LEU A 388 -14.17 -7.34 16.94
CA LEU A 388 -14.60 -8.27 15.90
C LEU A 388 -13.45 -9.25 15.59
N LEU A 389 -12.27 -8.76 15.25
CA LEU A 389 -11.11 -9.60 14.93
C LEU A 389 -10.76 -10.58 16.06
N ARG A 390 -10.80 -10.15 17.33
CA ARG A 390 -10.53 -11.01 18.49
C ARG A 390 -11.61 -12.05 18.78
N THR A 391 -12.85 -11.81 18.38
CA THR A 391 -14.00 -12.67 18.71
C THR A 391 -14.42 -13.58 17.57
N THR A 392 -14.33 -13.10 16.33
CA THR A 392 -14.83 -13.80 15.14
C THR A 392 -13.73 -14.36 14.26
N MET A 393 -12.54 -13.75 14.23
CA MET A 393 -11.43 -14.14 13.34
C MET A 393 -10.39 -15.04 14.01
N THR A 394 -10.71 -15.63 15.16
CA THR A 394 -9.92 -16.74 15.71
C THR A 394 -10.23 -18.01 14.93
N ARG A 395 -9.27 -18.92 14.80
CA ARG A 395 -9.44 -20.17 14.02
C ARG A 395 -10.69 -20.95 14.43
N GLU A 396 -10.90 -21.11 15.74
CA GLU A 396 -12.04 -21.84 16.28
C GLU A 396 -13.37 -21.13 16.05
N ALA A 397 -13.43 -19.81 16.23
CA ALA A 397 -14.66 -19.05 16.06
C ALA A 397 -15.05 -18.96 14.58
N PHE A 398 -14.08 -18.72 13.71
CA PHE A 398 -14.30 -18.59 12.26
C PHE A 398 -14.92 -19.85 11.67
N ALA A 399 -14.43 -21.03 12.06
CA ALA A 399 -14.96 -22.32 11.59
C ALA A 399 -16.42 -22.59 12.04
N ARG A 400 -16.85 -22.02 13.18
CA ARG A 400 -18.20 -22.25 13.73
C ARG A 400 -19.20 -21.16 13.35
N GLN A 401 -18.74 -20.02 12.84
CA GLN A 401 -19.60 -18.88 12.59
C GLN A 401 -20.33 -18.96 11.25
N PRO A 402 -21.61 -18.56 11.20
CA PRO A 402 -22.32 -18.44 9.94
C PRO A 402 -21.73 -17.30 9.09
N ARG A 403 -21.76 -17.49 7.77
CA ARG A 403 -21.32 -16.45 6.81
C ARG A 403 -22.14 -15.16 7.03
N PRO A 404 -21.53 -13.96 7.02
CA PRO A 404 -22.25 -12.70 7.23
C PRO A 404 -23.41 -12.52 6.26
N THR A 405 -24.57 -12.07 6.72
CA THR A 405 -25.73 -11.82 5.83
C THR A 405 -25.47 -10.62 4.93
N VAL A 406 -25.86 -10.74 3.65
CA VAL A 406 -25.71 -9.67 2.65
C VAL A 406 -27.04 -8.90 2.55
N PRO A 407 -27.02 -7.58 2.29
CA PRO A 407 -28.24 -6.84 1.98
C PRO A 407 -29.04 -7.51 0.84
N PRO A 408 -30.38 -7.52 0.90
CA PRO A 408 -31.22 -8.31 0.00
C PRO A 408 -31.38 -7.63 -1.37
N ARG A 409 -30.28 -7.47 -2.12
CA ARG A 409 -30.33 -7.01 -3.52
C ARG A 409 -30.24 -8.22 -4.45
N LYS A 410 -31.17 -8.30 -5.41
CA LYS A 410 -31.27 -9.41 -6.35
C LYS A 410 -29.97 -9.61 -7.16
N TRP A 411 -29.46 -8.53 -7.77
CA TRP A 411 -28.22 -8.57 -8.56
C TRP A 411 -27.00 -9.05 -7.74
N MET A 412 -26.87 -8.62 -6.48
CA MET A 412 -25.79 -9.08 -5.60
C MET A 412 -25.88 -10.58 -5.30
N ALA A 413 -27.10 -11.08 -5.07
CA ALA A 413 -27.33 -12.50 -4.81
C ALA A 413 -27.01 -13.36 -6.04
N GLU A 414 -27.44 -12.91 -7.22
CA GLU A 414 -27.14 -13.55 -8.51
C GLU A 414 -25.63 -13.54 -8.78
N ARG A 415 -24.95 -12.41 -8.57
CA ARG A 415 -23.50 -12.32 -8.74
C ARG A 415 -22.73 -13.17 -7.74
N LEU A 416 -23.14 -13.26 -6.48
CA LEU A 416 -22.53 -14.16 -5.51
C LEU A 416 -22.70 -15.64 -5.89
N ALA A 417 -23.83 -16.00 -6.53
CA ALA A 417 -24.02 -17.35 -7.08
C ALA A 417 -23.08 -17.60 -8.27
N ALA A 418 -22.91 -16.62 -9.18
CA ALA A 418 -21.96 -16.70 -10.28
C ALA A 418 -20.51 -16.83 -9.79
N ILE A 419 -20.10 -16.06 -8.77
CA ILE A 419 -18.78 -16.18 -8.13
C ILE A 419 -18.58 -17.58 -7.56
N ARG A 420 -19.61 -18.17 -6.94
CA ARG A 420 -19.54 -19.54 -6.43
C ARG A 420 -19.41 -20.57 -7.55
N GLU A 421 -20.20 -20.43 -8.61
CA GLU A 421 -20.14 -21.32 -9.78
C GLU A 421 -18.76 -21.27 -10.43
N ALA A 422 -18.17 -20.07 -10.56
CA ALA A 422 -16.83 -19.86 -11.10
C ALA A 422 -15.71 -20.42 -10.21
N GLN A 423 -15.84 -20.28 -8.89
CA GLN A 423 -14.87 -20.83 -7.94
C GLN A 423 -14.82 -22.36 -8.00
N ASP A 424 -15.99 -23.01 -8.06
CA ASP A 424 -16.10 -24.47 -8.09
C ASP A 424 -16.00 -25.03 -9.53
N GLY A 425 -16.04 -24.16 -10.54
CA GLY A 425 -16.06 -24.47 -11.97
C GLY A 425 -14.71 -24.96 -12.49
N ASN A 426 -14.66 -25.38 -13.76
CA ASN A 426 -13.45 -25.87 -14.44
C ASN A 426 -12.97 -24.94 -15.57
N VAL A 427 -13.57 -23.76 -15.73
CA VAL A 427 -13.21 -22.76 -16.75
C VAL A 427 -12.59 -21.54 -16.09
N THR A 428 -11.55 -20.97 -16.69
CA THR A 428 -11.00 -19.67 -16.36
C THR A 428 -10.90 -18.84 -17.63
N VAL A 429 -11.77 -17.84 -17.74
CA VAL A 429 -11.72 -16.87 -18.84
C VAL A 429 -10.87 -15.70 -18.39
N TYR A 430 -9.82 -15.39 -19.14
CA TYR A 430 -8.85 -14.35 -18.78
C TYR A 430 -8.92 -13.15 -19.72
N SER A 431 -8.64 -11.96 -19.17
CA SER A 431 -8.49 -10.74 -19.94
C SER A 431 -7.02 -10.51 -20.34
N GLY A 432 -6.79 -9.95 -21.53
CA GLY A 432 -5.45 -9.61 -22.01
C GLY A 432 -4.61 -10.81 -22.44
N TYR A 433 -3.30 -10.75 -22.23
CA TYR A 433 -2.34 -11.73 -22.77
C TYR A 433 -2.12 -12.96 -21.88
N LYS A 434 -2.20 -12.82 -20.56
CA LYS A 434 -1.76 -13.85 -19.60
C LYS A 434 -2.93 -14.78 -19.20
N PRO A 435 -2.89 -16.08 -19.51
CA PRO A 435 -4.01 -16.99 -19.24
C PRO A 435 -4.18 -17.37 -17.76
N PHE A 436 -3.10 -17.36 -16.99
CA PHE A 436 -3.05 -17.90 -15.62
C PHE A 436 -3.45 -16.90 -14.53
N ILE A 437 -4.46 -16.05 -14.80
CA ILE A 437 -4.94 -15.09 -13.81
C ILE A 437 -5.43 -15.81 -12.55
N GLY A 438 -4.95 -15.38 -11.40
CA GLY A 438 -5.26 -15.96 -10.10
C GLY A 438 -4.24 -16.96 -9.57
N TYR A 439 -3.18 -17.24 -10.32
CA TYR A 439 -2.10 -18.16 -9.94
C TYR A 439 -0.74 -17.48 -9.75
N ALA A 440 -0.68 -16.15 -9.81
CA ALA A 440 0.54 -15.35 -9.88
C ALA A 440 1.31 -15.53 -11.20
N GLU A 441 2.39 -14.76 -11.36
CA GLU A 441 3.27 -14.84 -12.51
C GLU A 441 4.03 -16.18 -12.54
N ALA A 442 4.32 -16.67 -13.74
CA ALA A 442 5.05 -17.91 -13.93
C ALA A 442 6.44 -17.81 -13.29
N ALA A 443 6.73 -18.71 -12.37
CA ALA A 443 8.04 -18.85 -11.74
C ALA A 443 9.04 -19.52 -12.70
N SER A 444 8.58 -20.52 -13.45
CA SER A 444 9.34 -21.17 -14.53
C SER A 444 8.39 -21.75 -15.57
N GLN A 445 8.86 -21.87 -16.80
CA GLN A 445 8.12 -22.49 -17.90
C GLN A 445 9.07 -23.19 -18.85
N TRP A 446 8.63 -24.31 -19.42
CA TRP A 446 9.37 -25.01 -20.46
C TRP A 446 8.40 -25.75 -21.39
N SER A 447 8.86 -25.99 -22.61
CA SER A 447 8.12 -26.74 -23.62
C SER A 447 8.99 -27.83 -24.22
N LEU A 448 8.34 -28.91 -24.64
CA LEU A 448 8.97 -30.10 -25.19
C LEU A 448 8.21 -30.53 -26.44
N ALA A 449 8.94 -30.91 -27.47
CA ALA A 449 8.38 -31.50 -28.69
C ALA A 449 9.05 -32.84 -28.94
N VAL A 450 8.27 -33.92 -28.87
CA VAL A 450 8.77 -35.30 -28.89
C VAL A 450 8.22 -36.00 -30.13
N PRO A 451 9.06 -36.41 -31.09
CA PRO A 451 8.61 -37.18 -32.23
C PRO A 451 8.16 -38.58 -31.78
N LEU A 452 6.96 -38.98 -32.18
CA LEU A 452 6.37 -40.30 -31.88
C LEU A 452 6.83 -41.32 -32.92
N LEU A 453 8.04 -41.85 -32.69
CA LEU A 453 8.65 -42.90 -33.50
C LEU A 453 8.39 -44.28 -32.88
N PRO A 454 8.14 -45.33 -33.68
CA PRO A 454 8.09 -46.70 -33.18
C PRO A 454 9.43 -47.07 -32.51
N ALA A 455 9.39 -47.77 -31.38
CA ALA A 455 10.60 -48.31 -30.78
C ALA A 455 11.28 -49.32 -31.70
N GLY A 456 12.60 -49.23 -31.85
CA GLY A 456 13.39 -50.22 -32.60
C GLY A 456 13.26 -51.62 -31.99
N HIS A 457 13.34 -52.66 -32.81
CA HIS A 457 13.34 -54.04 -32.31
C HIS A 457 14.60 -54.29 -31.46
N PRO A 458 14.48 -54.84 -30.24
CA PRO A 458 15.65 -55.30 -29.50
C PRO A 458 16.36 -56.39 -30.31
N MET A 459 17.67 -56.25 -30.51
CA MET A 459 18.47 -57.27 -31.22
C MET A 459 18.29 -58.63 -30.54
N GLY A 460 17.63 -59.57 -31.23
CA GLY A 460 17.44 -60.95 -30.77
C GLY A 460 16.10 -61.27 -30.08
N GLY A 461 15.16 -60.32 -29.96
CA GLY A 461 13.83 -60.58 -29.41
C GLY A 461 12.80 -61.01 -30.46
N LEU A 462 11.80 -61.82 -30.05
CA LEU A 462 10.63 -62.14 -30.88
C LEU A 462 9.95 -60.85 -31.40
N PRO A 463 9.49 -60.81 -32.67
CA PRO A 463 8.77 -59.67 -33.21
C PRO A 463 7.57 -59.32 -32.33
N ARG A 464 7.44 -58.05 -31.92
CA ARG A 464 6.15 -57.56 -31.39
C ARG A 464 5.17 -57.57 -32.57
N PRO A 465 4.03 -58.30 -32.49
CA PRO A 465 3.15 -58.52 -33.65
C PRO A 465 2.49 -57.25 -34.19
N ASP A 466 2.31 -56.25 -33.33
CA ASP A 466 1.57 -55.03 -33.65
C ASP A 466 2.49 -53.82 -33.47
N GLY A 467 2.44 -52.87 -34.40
CA GLY A 467 3.14 -51.59 -34.29
C GLY A 467 2.74 -50.80 -33.02
N PRO A 468 3.27 -49.57 -32.83
CA PRO A 468 2.97 -48.79 -31.63
C PRO A 468 1.45 -48.59 -31.50
N GLN A 469 0.91 -48.83 -30.30
CA GLN A 469 -0.51 -48.70 -30.03
C GLN A 469 -0.90 -47.22 -30.06
N ALA A 470 -1.80 -46.85 -30.96
CA ALA A 470 -2.31 -45.49 -31.07
C ALA A 470 -2.99 -45.05 -29.76
N PHE A 471 -2.94 -43.75 -29.47
CA PHE A 471 -3.45 -43.19 -28.24
C PHE A 471 -4.09 -41.82 -28.45
N THR A 472 -5.03 -41.47 -27.57
CA THR A 472 -5.58 -40.11 -27.50
C THR A 472 -4.87 -39.31 -26.41
N VAL A 473 -4.86 -37.99 -26.55
CA VAL A 473 -4.28 -37.09 -25.54
C VAL A 473 -5.00 -37.26 -24.20
N THR A 474 -6.31 -37.52 -24.22
CA THR A 474 -7.13 -37.80 -23.04
C THR A 474 -6.60 -39.00 -22.24
N GLU A 475 -6.25 -40.10 -22.91
CA GLU A 475 -5.66 -41.28 -22.24
C GLU A 475 -4.32 -40.94 -21.56
N LEU A 476 -3.50 -40.09 -22.19
CA LEU A 476 -2.24 -39.63 -21.60
C LEU A 476 -2.49 -38.76 -20.36
N VAL A 477 -3.43 -37.81 -20.46
CA VAL A 477 -3.82 -36.93 -19.33
C VAL A 477 -4.33 -37.76 -18.16
N GLU A 478 -5.20 -38.73 -18.41
CA GLU A 478 -5.75 -39.62 -17.37
C GLU A 478 -4.66 -40.50 -16.74
N GLN A 479 -3.72 -41.02 -17.52
CA GLN A 479 -2.59 -41.77 -16.98
C GLN A 479 -1.70 -40.88 -16.07
N VAL A 480 -1.40 -39.65 -16.50
CA VAL A 480 -0.62 -38.70 -15.71
C VAL A 480 -1.36 -38.34 -14.42
N ARG A 481 -2.66 -38.04 -14.49
CA ARG A 481 -3.52 -37.78 -13.32
C ARG A 481 -3.47 -38.96 -12.35
N ALA A 482 -3.71 -40.18 -12.83
CA ALA A 482 -3.70 -41.38 -12.01
C ALA A 482 -2.33 -41.59 -11.33
N ARG A 483 -1.23 -41.34 -12.04
CA ARG A 483 0.13 -41.47 -11.49
C ARG A 483 0.43 -40.43 -10.42
N LEU A 484 0.01 -39.18 -10.60
CA LEU A 484 0.18 -38.12 -9.61
C LEU A 484 -0.62 -38.40 -8.34
N LEU A 485 -1.90 -38.80 -8.47
CA LEU A 485 -2.75 -39.19 -7.34
C LEU A 485 -2.23 -40.45 -6.62
N ALA A 486 -1.71 -41.43 -7.37
CA ALA A 486 -1.09 -42.63 -6.79
C ALA A 486 0.20 -42.32 -6.00
N THR A 487 0.94 -41.30 -6.44
CA THR A 487 2.17 -40.85 -5.75
C THR A 487 1.83 -40.13 -4.44
N ALA A 488 0.77 -39.32 -4.44
CA ALA A 488 0.26 -38.66 -3.24
C ALA A 488 -0.23 -39.66 -2.18
N THR A 489 -0.86 -40.77 -2.61
CA THR A 489 -1.45 -41.76 -1.69
C THR A 489 -0.47 -42.78 -1.13
N ARG A 490 0.60 -43.16 -1.87
CA ARG A 490 1.49 -44.24 -1.43
C ARG A 490 2.54 -43.82 -0.40
N GLY A 491 2.99 -42.56 -0.40
CA GLY A 491 4.18 -42.15 0.34
C GLY A 491 5.44 -42.89 -0.17
N ALA A 492 6.56 -42.21 -0.33
CA ALA A 492 7.79 -42.91 -0.69
C ALA A 492 8.16 -43.91 0.44
N PRO A 493 8.61 -45.14 0.13
CA PRO A 493 8.91 -46.15 1.14
C PRO A 493 10.18 -45.87 1.97
N ASP A 494 10.92 -44.80 1.65
CA ASP A 494 12.11 -44.40 2.39
C ASP A 494 11.77 -43.39 3.50
N GLY A 495 11.89 -43.84 4.75
CA GLY A 495 11.45 -43.16 5.99
C GLY A 495 12.08 -41.80 6.32
N ALA A 496 12.73 -41.12 5.38
CA ALA A 496 13.24 -39.75 5.53
C ALA A 496 12.27 -38.66 5.00
N GLU A 497 11.17 -39.03 4.34
CA GLU A 497 10.23 -38.10 3.69
C GLU A 497 8.78 -38.17 4.20
N ALA A 498 8.57 -38.48 5.49
CA ALA A 498 7.24 -38.54 6.11
C ALA A 498 6.47 -37.19 6.02
N ASP A 499 7.16 -36.06 6.15
CA ASP A 499 6.56 -34.72 6.03
C ASP A 499 6.14 -34.37 4.57
N LEU A 500 6.78 -35.01 3.58
CA LEU A 500 6.50 -34.80 2.15
C LEU A 500 5.24 -35.56 1.71
N ALA A 501 5.05 -36.77 2.22
CA ALA A 501 3.82 -37.54 2.03
C ALA A 501 2.61 -36.80 2.65
N GLN A 502 2.79 -36.15 3.80
CA GLN A 502 1.77 -35.30 4.42
C GLN A 502 1.45 -34.05 3.57
N SER A 503 2.44 -33.47 2.90
CA SER A 503 2.27 -32.27 2.05
C SER A 503 1.63 -32.59 0.68
N LEU A 504 1.91 -33.78 0.13
CA LEU A 504 1.23 -34.28 -1.08
C LEU A 504 -0.15 -34.86 -0.78
N ALA A 505 -0.49 -35.15 0.48
CA ALA A 505 -1.83 -35.62 0.84
C ALA A 505 -2.92 -34.57 0.56
N SER A 506 -2.55 -33.28 0.47
CA SER A 506 -3.44 -32.18 0.06
C SER A 506 -3.34 -31.81 -1.43
N LEU A 507 -2.72 -32.66 -2.25
CA LEU A 507 -2.65 -32.48 -3.70
C LEU A 507 -4.06 -32.41 -4.30
N VAL A 508 -4.34 -31.34 -5.04
CA VAL A 508 -5.56 -31.18 -5.84
C VAL A 508 -5.17 -31.24 -7.30
N VAL A 509 -5.72 -32.21 -8.03
CA VAL A 509 -5.54 -32.35 -9.48
C VAL A 509 -6.90 -32.14 -10.14
N GLU A 510 -6.97 -31.19 -11.06
CA GLU A 510 -8.21 -30.80 -11.72
C GLU A 510 -7.99 -30.46 -13.19
N ASP A 511 -9.03 -30.64 -13.99
CA ASP A 511 -9.05 -30.17 -15.37
C ASP A 511 -9.45 -28.70 -15.40
N ARG A 512 -8.62 -27.89 -16.04
CA ARG A 512 -8.82 -26.45 -16.10
C ARG A 512 -8.73 -25.98 -17.55
N ILE A 513 -9.80 -25.36 -18.03
CA ILE A 513 -9.87 -24.80 -19.38
C ILE A 513 -9.58 -23.31 -19.28
N PHE A 514 -8.54 -22.87 -19.99
CA PHE A 514 -8.20 -21.46 -20.13
C PHE A 514 -8.71 -20.94 -21.47
N ALA A 515 -9.49 -19.87 -21.42
CA ALA A 515 -10.09 -19.26 -22.61
C ALA A 515 -9.87 -17.74 -22.64
N SER A 516 -9.53 -17.20 -23.81
CA SER A 516 -9.36 -15.76 -23.99
C SER A 516 -10.72 -15.05 -23.96
N GLY A 517 -10.89 -14.04 -23.10
CA GLY A 517 -12.15 -13.30 -22.97
C GLY A 517 -12.61 -12.62 -24.26
N THR A 518 -11.67 -12.17 -25.09
CA THR A 518 -11.93 -11.60 -26.43
C THR A 518 -12.12 -12.65 -27.52
N GLY A 519 -11.80 -13.92 -27.26
CA GLY A 519 -11.84 -15.00 -28.25
C GLY A 519 -13.05 -15.91 -28.15
N ILE A 520 -13.92 -15.69 -27.16
CA ILE A 520 -15.08 -16.55 -26.86
C ILE A 520 -16.45 -15.95 -27.23
N GLY A 521 -16.49 -14.72 -27.76
CA GLY A 521 -17.75 -14.01 -28.01
C GLY A 521 -18.75 -14.77 -28.89
N ASP A 522 -18.27 -15.51 -29.88
CA ASP A 522 -19.10 -16.31 -30.80
C ASP A 522 -19.26 -17.80 -30.38
N ASP A 523 -18.63 -18.21 -29.27
CA ASP A 523 -18.63 -19.61 -28.85
C ASP A 523 -19.79 -19.88 -27.86
N GLU A 524 -20.84 -20.53 -28.37
CA GLU A 524 -22.05 -20.89 -27.60
C GLU A 524 -21.77 -21.76 -26.37
N ARG A 525 -20.60 -22.42 -26.31
CA ARG A 525 -20.18 -23.20 -25.14
C ARG A 525 -19.90 -22.31 -23.93
N PHE A 526 -19.43 -21.09 -24.17
CA PHE A 526 -19.07 -20.13 -23.12
C PHE A 526 -20.12 -19.04 -22.94
N ILE A 527 -20.76 -18.58 -24.02
CA ILE A 527 -21.77 -17.51 -23.95
C ILE A 527 -23.17 -18.12 -23.86
N ARG A 528 -23.83 -17.96 -22.71
CA ARG A 528 -25.21 -18.42 -22.50
C ARG A 528 -26.17 -17.27 -22.83
N ALA A 529 -27.16 -17.50 -23.71
CA ALA A 529 -28.14 -16.49 -24.15
C ALA A 529 -28.94 -15.78 -23.01
N ARG A 530 -28.88 -16.28 -21.78
CA ARG A 530 -29.57 -15.71 -20.60
C ARG A 530 -28.62 -15.20 -19.51
N SER A 531 -27.30 -15.19 -19.74
CA SER A 531 -26.31 -14.77 -18.73
C SER A 531 -25.31 -13.79 -19.33
N LEU A 532 -25.02 -12.72 -18.58
CA LEU A 532 -23.98 -11.75 -18.92
C LEU A 532 -22.57 -12.29 -18.64
N THR A 533 -22.43 -13.25 -17.73
CA THR A 533 -21.16 -13.85 -17.35
C THR A 533 -20.89 -15.10 -18.20
N PRO A 534 -19.65 -15.32 -18.68
CA PRO A 534 -19.32 -16.54 -19.40
C PRO A 534 -19.44 -17.79 -18.51
N ALA A 535 -19.65 -18.94 -19.14
CA ALA A 535 -19.81 -20.22 -18.46
C ALA A 535 -18.59 -20.56 -17.60
N ALA A 536 -18.85 -20.74 -16.31
CA ALA A 536 -17.86 -21.15 -15.32
C ALA A 536 -17.52 -22.65 -15.38
N ARG A 537 -18.42 -23.45 -15.98
CA ARG A 537 -18.30 -24.91 -16.06
C ARG A 537 -18.65 -25.43 -17.45
N LEU A 538 -17.81 -26.32 -17.95
CA LEU A 538 -18.06 -27.15 -19.13
C LEU A 538 -18.22 -28.62 -18.72
N ALA A 539 -19.07 -29.32 -19.46
CA ALA A 539 -19.30 -30.75 -19.29
C ALA A 539 -18.08 -31.58 -19.71
N ALA A 540 -17.95 -32.80 -19.20
CA ALA A 540 -16.76 -33.63 -19.39
C ALA A 540 -16.49 -33.96 -20.88
N ASP A 541 -17.55 -34.13 -21.67
CA ASP A 541 -17.48 -34.39 -23.11
C ASP A 541 -16.96 -33.19 -23.91
N GLU A 542 -17.27 -31.96 -23.50
CA GLU A 542 -16.69 -30.75 -24.08
C GLU A 542 -15.22 -30.59 -23.69
N VAL A 543 -14.87 -30.92 -22.44
CA VAL A 543 -13.48 -30.90 -21.95
C VAL A 543 -12.62 -31.89 -22.75
N GLU A 544 -13.12 -33.10 -22.98
CA GLU A 544 -12.46 -34.12 -23.78
C GLU A 544 -12.25 -33.64 -25.23
N ARG A 545 -13.29 -33.09 -25.86
CA ARG A 545 -13.19 -32.52 -27.22
C ARG A 545 -12.13 -31.41 -27.33
N ILE A 546 -12.05 -30.52 -26.33
CA ILE A 546 -11.04 -29.45 -26.28
C ILE A 546 -9.63 -30.03 -26.07
N THR A 547 -9.51 -31.10 -25.27
CA THR A 547 -8.25 -31.79 -25.00
C THR A 547 -7.68 -32.44 -26.26
N GLU A 548 -8.54 -33.10 -27.05
CA GLU A 548 -8.14 -33.74 -28.31
C GLU A 548 -7.84 -32.74 -29.42
N ARG A 549 -8.60 -31.65 -29.50
CA ARG A 549 -8.50 -30.65 -30.57
C ARG A 549 -8.43 -29.23 -29.99
N PRO A 550 -7.27 -28.84 -29.44
CA PRO A 550 -7.16 -27.54 -28.78
C PRO A 550 -7.18 -26.42 -29.83
N THR A 551 -8.07 -25.43 -29.66
CA THR A 551 -8.15 -24.25 -30.54
C THR A 551 -7.23 -23.14 -30.04
N GLY A 552 -6.84 -22.20 -30.91
CA GLY A 552 -5.92 -21.12 -30.52
C GLY A 552 -6.38 -20.30 -29.31
N ALA A 553 -7.69 -20.12 -29.15
CA ALA A 553 -8.30 -19.31 -28.09
C ALA A 553 -8.64 -20.09 -26.80
N VAL A 554 -8.70 -21.42 -26.85
CA VAL A 554 -9.15 -22.27 -25.74
C VAL A 554 -8.21 -23.47 -25.57
N ARG A 555 -7.62 -23.60 -24.38
CA ARG A 555 -6.66 -24.66 -24.06
C ARG A 555 -7.08 -25.41 -22.80
N HIS A 556 -7.03 -26.73 -22.85
CA HIS A 556 -7.08 -27.58 -21.66
C HIS A 556 -5.70 -27.63 -21.00
N CYS A 557 -5.67 -27.46 -19.69
CA CYS A 557 -4.51 -27.70 -18.85
C CYS A 557 -4.93 -28.62 -17.70
N LEU A 558 -4.13 -29.65 -17.43
CA LEU A 558 -4.19 -30.38 -16.19
C LEU A 558 -3.51 -29.52 -15.10
N ALA A 559 -4.30 -29.00 -14.18
CA ALA A 559 -3.83 -28.12 -13.11
C ALA A 559 -3.59 -28.94 -11.84
N VAL A 560 -2.40 -28.76 -11.26
CA VAL A 560 -1.96 -29.46 -10.06
C VAL A 560 -1.63 -28.43 -9.00
N HIS A 561 -2.45 -28.36 -7.94
CA HIS A 561 -2.28 -27.44 -6.83
C HIS A 561 -1.85 -28.19 -5.58
N VAL A 562 -0.85 -27.65 -4.87
CA VAL A 562 -0.39 -28.21 -3.60
C VAL A 562 -0.43 -27.12 -2.54
N PRO A 563 -1.52 -26.93 -1.78
CA PRO A 563 -1.56 -25.93 -0.74
C PRO A 563 -0.54 -26.28 0.36
N LEU A 564 0.44 -25.41 0.56
CA LEU A 564 1.45 -25.49 1.61
C LEU A 564 1.20 -24.42 2.67
N TRP A 565 1.72 -24.61 3.87
CA TRP A 565 1.62 -23.62 4.96
C TRP A 565 0.16 -23.17 5.19
N GLY A 566 -0.77 -24.12 5.31
CA GLY A 566 -2.20 -23.84 5.51
C GLY A 566 -2.85 -23.00 4.39
N GLY A 567 -2.31 -23.07 3.17
CA GLY A 567 -2.77 -22.34 1.99
C GLY A 567 -2.07 -21.00 1.74
N ASP A 568 -1.18 -20.59 2.65
CA ASP A 568 -0.46 -19.32 2.52
C ASP A 568 0.44 -19.33 1.29
N VAL A 569 1.00 -20.50 0.92
CA VAL A 569 1.74 -20.68 -0.33
C VAL A 569 1.11 -21.81 -1.14
N VAL A 570 0.77 -21.55 -2.40
CA VAL A 570 0.14 -22.55 -3.28
C VAL A 570 0.93 -22.63 -4.59
N PRO A 571 1.91 -23.54 -4.68
CA PRO A 571 2.50 -23.94 -5.95
C PRO A 571 1.45 -24.63 -6.81
N SER A 572 1.39 -24.20 -8.07
CA SER A 572 0.46 -24.65 -9.09
C SER A 572 1.26 -25.01 -10.35
N VAL A 573 1.13 -26.24 -10.83
CA VAL A 573 1.76 -26.71 -12.06
C VAL A 573 0.67 -26.93 -13.09
N PHE A 574 0.79 -26.28 -14.25
CA PHE A 574 -0.12 -26.46 -15.37
C PHE A 574 0.56 -27.25 -16.46
N LEU A 575 -0.06 -28.37 -16.82
CA LEU A 575 0.42 -29.29 -17.84
C LEU A 575 -0.54 -29.25 -19.03
N HIS A 576 -0.03 -28.81 -20.18
CA HIS A 576 -0.77 -28.84 -21.44
C HIS A 576 -0.15 -29.86 -22.37
N PHE A 577 -0.99 -30.74 -22.91
CA PHE A 577 -0.61 -31.78 -23.86
C PHE A 577 -1.34 -31.54 -25.18
N SER A 578 -0.65 -31.70 -26.30
CA SER A 578 -1.27 -31.73 -27.61
C SER A 578 -0.48 -32.60 -28.58
N THR A 579 -1.18 -33.21 -29.54
CA THR A 579 -0.55 -34.02 -30.59
C THR A 579 -0.82 -33.37 -31.94
N THR A 580 0.23 -32.94 -32.63
CA THR A 580 0.13 -32.38 -33.98
C THR A 580 0.96 -33.22 -34.93
N GLY A 581 0.32 -33.84 -35.92
CA GLY A 581 0.98 -34.80 -36.81
C GLY A 581 1.47 -36.03 -36.04
N ARG A 582 2.78 -36.29 -36.07
CA ARG A 582 3.44 -37.38 -35.33
C ARG A 582 4.30 -36.86 -34.17
N THR A 583 3.99 -35.69 -33.62
CA THR A 583 4.78 -35.07 -32.55
C THR A 583 3.88 -34.79 -31.36
N LEU A 584 4.32 -35.22 -30.17
CA LEU A 584 3.72 -34.87 -28.89
C LEU A 584 4.33 -33.56 -28.41
N HIS A 585 3.49 -32.55 -28.21
CA HIS A 585 3.86 -31.27 -27.60
C HIS A 585 3.42 -31.27 -26.15
N LEU A 586 4.35 -30.93 -25.28
CA LEU A 586 4.14 -30.75 -23.85
C LEU A 586 4.56 -29.33 -23.48
N HIS A 587 3.70 -28.64 -22.75
CA HIS A 587 4.01 -27.34 -22.16
C HIS A 587 3.73 -27.40 -20.66
N CYS A 588 4.73 -27.04 -19.86
CA CYS A 588 4.64 -27.00 -18.41
C CYS A 588 4.90 -25.57 -17.94
N SER A 589 3.97 -25.00 -17.17
CA SER A 589 4.18 -23.73 -16.50
C SER A 589 3.96 -23.87 -14.99
N ASN A 590 4.97 -23.42 -14.23
CA ASN A 590 4.94 -23.42 -12.78
C ASN A 590 4.60 -22.02 -12.29
N HIS A 591 3.61 -21.95 -11.43
CA HIS A 591 3.07 -20.74 -10.86
C HIS A 591 3.07 -20.88 -9.34
N VAL A 592 3.60 -19.90 -8.61
CA VAL A 592 3.67 -19.98 -7.15
C VAL A 592 2.97 -18.77 -6.56
N LEU A 593 1.76 -19.01 -6.04
CA LEU A 593 1.07 -18.02 -5.21
C LEU A 593 1.80 -17.90 -3.88
N GLY A 594 2.46 -16.76 -3.68
CA GLY A 594 3.15 -16.45 -2.44
C GLY A 594 2.21 -16.14 -1.26
N PRO A 595 2.80 -15.89 -0.07
CA PRO A 595 2.05 -15.60 1.14
C PRO A 595 1.17 -14.36 0.99
N VAL A 596 0.03 -14.34 1.68
CA VAL A 596 -0.76 -13.11 1.80
C VAL A 596 0.04 -12.05 2.57
N ARG A 597 -0.23 -10.76 2.37
CA ARG A 597 0.47 -9.67 3.07
C ARG A 597 0.61 -9.93 4.57
N ALA A 598 1.82 -9.72 5.11
CA ALA A 598 2.15 -9.88 6.53
C ALA A 598 1.20 -9.13 7.49
N GLU A 599 0.57 -8.06 7.01
CA GLU A 599 -0.37 -7.24 7.77
C GLU A 599 -1.70 -7.97 8.05
N TYR A 600 -2.10 -8.91 7.19
CA TYR A 600 -3.37 -9.64 7.30
C TYR A 600 -3.30 -10.76 8.35
N HIS A 601 -2.09 -11.28 8.57
CA HIS A 601 -1.75 -12.23 9.64
C HIS A 601 -1.81 -11.63 11.06
N VAL A 602 -2.21 -10.35 11.20
CA VAL A 602 -2.32 -9.69 12.51
C VAL A 602 -3.30 -10.42 13.44
N VAL A 603 -4.32 -11.08 12.91
CA VAL A 603 -5.35 -11.78 13.70
C VAL A 603 -4.77 -12.85 14.61
N ASP A 604 -3.69 -13.52 14.21
CA ASP A 604 -3.07 -14.55 15.04
C ASP A 604 -2.25 -13.97 16.21
N ARG A 605 -1.91 -12.69 16.12
CA ARG A 605 -1.27 -11.94 17.19
C ARG A 605 -2.29 -11.42 18.21
N LEU A 606 -3.57 -11.37 17.86
CA LEU A 606 -4.65 -10.85 18.70
C LEU A 606 -5.21 -11.97 19.58
N ARG A 607 -4.49 -12.36 20.64
CA ARG A 607 -5.02 -13.31 21.65
C ARG A 607 -5.63 -12.60 22.85
N GLY A 608 -6.70 -13.20 23.37
CA GLY A 608 -7.35 -12.81 24.62
C GLY A 608 -8.12 -11.47 24.56
N PRO A 609 -8.71 -11.08 25.70
CA PRO A 609 -9.42 -9.81 25.81
C PRO A 609 -8.46 -8.64 25.59
N LEU A 610 -9.00 -7.52 25.11
CA LEU A 610 -8.22 -6.31 24.85
C LEU A 610 -7.54 -5.83 26.14
N SER A 611 -6.21 -5.96 26.19
CA SER A 611 -5.44 -5.52 27.36
C SER A 611 -5.50 -3.99 27.51
N PRO A 612 -5.40 -3.46 28.74
CA PRO A 612 -5.38 -2.01 28.95
C PRO A 612 -4.24 -1.31 28.20
N ALA A 613 -3.12 -2.01 27.95
CA ALA A 613 -1.99 -1.49 27.18
C ALA A 613 -2.31 -1.40 25.69
N ALA A 614 -2.83 -2.48 25.09
CA ALA A 614 -3.26 -2.48 23.69
C ALA A 614 -4.39 -1.48 23.44
N ARG A 615 -5.32 -1.31 24.40
CA ARG A 615 -6.36 -0.27 24.32
C ARG A 615 -5.76 1.13 24.24
N ARG A 616 -4.70 1.43 25.01
CA ARG A 616 -3.99 2.72 24.92
C ARG A 616 -3.28 2.86 23.58
N GLY A 617 -2.69 1.79 23.07
CA GLY A 617 -2.13 1.74 21.71
C GLY A 617 -3.15 2.16 20.67
N LEU A 618 -4.32 1.52 20.65
CA LEU A 618 -5.42 1.85 19.73
C LEU A 618 -5.91 3.31 19.87
N LEU A 619 -6.04 3.82 21.10
CA LEU A 619 -6.43 5.22 21.34
C LEU A 619 -5.41 6.23 20.76
N LEU A 620 -4.12 5.92 20.87
CA LEU A 620 -3.05 6.76 20.36
C LEU A 620 -2.89 6.63 18.83
N ASP A 621 -3.09 5.44 18.29
CA ASP A 621 -3.04 5.15 16.85
C ASP A 621 -4.27 5.68 16.09
N ALA A 622 -5.40 5.87 16.77
CA ALA A 622 -6.58 6.51 16.20
C ALA A 622 -6.33 7.99 15.87
N LEU A 623 -5.56 8.73 16.67
CA LEU A 623 -5.28 10.17 16.46
C LEU A 623 -4.77 10.51 15.05
N PRO A 624 -3.76 9.81 14.50
CA PRO A 624 -3.30 10.05 13.13
C PRO A 624 -4.29 9.62 12.05
N ARG A 625 -5.16 8.64 12.34
CA ARG A 625 -6.18 8.15 11.42
C ARG A 625 -7.39 9.08 11.37
N THR A 626 -7.75 9.72 12.49
CA THR A 626 -8.91 10.63 12.59
C THR A 626 -8.86 11.75 11.56
N GLY A 627 -7.70 12.41 11.38
CA GLY A 627 -7.59 13.50 10.40
C GLY A 627 -7.85 13.03 8.97
N LYS A 628 -7.21 11.93 8.55
CA LYS A 628 -7.42 11.37 7.22
C LYS A 628 -8.87 10.92 7.01
N ALA A 629 -9.44 10.22 7.99
CA ALA A 629 -10.82 9.75 7.94
C ALA A 629 -11.82 10.91 7.86
N PHE A 630 -11.64 11.97 8.66
CA PHE A 630 -12.54 13.12 8.71
C PHE A 630 -12.65 13.85 7.36
N TYR A 631 -11.52 14.17 6.70
CA TYR A 631 -11.55 14.86 5.41
C TYR A 631 -11.91 13.94 4.24
N ALA A 632 -11.63 12.64 4.33
CA ALA A 632 -12.02 11.69 3.30
C ALA A 632 -13.49 11.27 3.41
N ALA A 633 -14.11 11.41 4.58
CA ALA A 633 -15.47 10.94 4.85
C ALA A 633 -16.53 11.50 3.89
N PRO A 634 -16.61 12.82 3.58
CA PRO A 634 -17.59 13.33 2.63
C PRO A 634 -17.50 12.67 1.25
N PHE A 635 -16.29 12.49 0.74
CA PHE A 635 -16.07 11.84 -0.56
C PHE A 635 -16.40 10.35 -0.54
N ARG A 636 -16.09 9.65 0.56
CA ARG A 636 -16.42 8.22 0.74
C ARG A 636 -17.92 8.00 0.91
N ALA A 637 -18.58 8.83 1.72
CA ALA A 637 -20.02 8.81 1.90
C ALA A 637 -20.74 9.11 0.59
N LEU A 638 -20.26 10.09 -0.19
CA LEU A 638 -20.80 10.40 -1.52
C LEU A 638 -20.60 9.22 -2.49
N ARG A 639 -19.38 8.64 -2.54
CA ARG A 639 -19.07 7.47 -3.37
C ARG A 639 -19.97 6.27 -3.03
N GLN A 640 -20.24 6.05 -1.74
CA GLN A 640 -21.12 4.99 -1.26
C GLN A 640 -22.59 5.28 -1.58
N ALA A 641 -23.05 6.51 -1.39
CA ALA A 641 -24.42 6.92 -1.71
C ALA A 641 -24.70 6.79 -3.23
N TRP A 642 -23.68 7.00 -4.05
CA TRP A 642 -23.76 6.88 -5.51
C TRP A 642 -23.34 5.49 -6.00
N PHE A 643 -23.11 4.52 -5.11
CA PHE A 643 -22.64 3.19 -5.51
C PHE A 643 -23.64 2.50 -6.47
N ASP A 644 -24.92 2.50 -6.13
CA ASP A 644 -25.97 1.84 -6.94
C ASP A 644 -26.19 2.54 -8.29
N GLU A 645 -26.13 3.88 -8.30
CA GLU A 645 -26.26 4.68 -9.51
C GLU A 645 -25.04 4.49 -10.42
N ARG A 646 -23.82 4.52 -9.87
CA ARG A 646 -22.58 4.25 -10.63
C ARG A 646 -22.57 2.84 -11.18
N HIS A 647 -22.99 1.86 -10.38
CA HIS A 647 -23.13 0.48 -10.80
C HIS A 647 -24.11 0.37 -11.97
N SER A 648 -25.32 0.95 -11.84
CA SER A 648 -26.34 0.95 -12.89
C SER A 648 -25.83 1.63 -14.17
N ARG A 649 -25.16 2.78 -14.07
CA ARG A 649 -24.57 3.48 -15.22
C ARG A 649 -23.47 2.66 -15.89
N ARG A 650 -22.55 2.10 -15.10
CA ARG A 650 -21.51 1.19 -15.61
C ARG A 650 -22.17 0.03 -16.34
N MET A 651 -23.21 -0.59 -15.78
CA MET A 651 -23.91 -1.69 -16.43
C MET A 651 -24.53 -1.30 -17.77
N VAL A 652 -25.15 -0.12 -17.86
CA VAL A 652 -25.69 0.40 -19.13
C VAL A 652 -24.58 0.62 -20.15
N ASP A 653 -23.44 1.17 -19.72
CA ASP A 653 -22.29 1.38 -20.60
C ASP A 653 -21.66 0.04 -21.05
N GLU A 654 -21.57 -0.96 -20.18
CA GLU A 654 -21.07 -2.30 -20.52
C GLU A 654 -22.01 -3.05 -21.47
N LEU A 655 -23.33 -2.95 -21.27
CA LEU A 655 -24.31 -3.52 -22.22
C LEU A 655 -24.21 -2.85 -23.59
N LYS A 656 -24.03 -1.53 -23.62
CA LYS A 656 -23.82 -0.79 -24.86
C LYS A 656 -22.49 -1.19 -25.54
N ALA A 657 -21.42 -1.37 -24.77
CA ALA A 657 -20.15 -1.85 -25.28
C ALA A 657 -20.28 -3.27 -25.86
N LEU A 658 -21.00 -4.16 -25.18
CA LEU A 658 -21.31 -5.51 -25.64
C LEU A 658 -22.08 -5.50 -26.97
N GLU A 659 -23.02 -4.56 -27.17
CA GLU A 659 -23.76 -4.42 -28.43
C GLU A 659 -22.93 -3.81 -29.56
N GLN A 660 -21.98 -2.92 -29.25
CA GLN A 660 -21.27 -2.12 -30.25
C GLN A 660 -19.90 -2.70 -30.63
N ASP A 661 -19.24 -3.40 -29.72
CA ASP A 661 -17.90 -3.97 -29.90
C ASP A 661 -17.98 -5.49 -30.12
N PRO A 662 -17.73 -5.99 -31.33
CA PRO A 662 -17.72 -7.43 -31.60
C PRO A 662 -16.56 -8.16 -30.88
N VAL A 663 -15.54 -7.44 -30.37
CA VAL A 663 -14.40 -7.99 -29.63
C VAL A 663 -14.49 -7.61 -28.14
N TYR A 664 -15.70 -7.60 -27.59
CA TYR A 664 -15.92 -7.35 -26.16
C TYR A 664 -15.19 -8.38 -25.29
N ASP A 665 -14.50 -7.90 -24.26
CA ASP A 665 -13.67 -8.74 -23.38
C ASP A 665 -14.45 -9.21 -22.15
N PHE A 666 -14.85 -10.48 -22.15
CA PHE A 666 -15.50 -11.15 -21.03
C PHE A 666 -14.53 -11.66 -19.95
N GLY A 667 -13.22 -11.45 -20.14
CA GLY A 667 -12.18 -12.04 -19.31
C GLY A 667 -12.12 -11.48 -17.90
N ALA A 668 -11.72 -12.32 -16.95
CA ALA A 668 -11.45 -11.88 -15.59
C ALA A 668 -10.26 -10.91 -15.58
N ARG A 669 -10.44 -9.77 -14.90
CA ARG A 669 -9.42 -8.71 -14.79
C ARG A 669 -8.70 -8.69 -13.44
N VAL A 670 -9.32 -9.26 -12.41
CA VAL A 670 -8.84 -9.19 -11.03
C VAL A 670 -8.98 -10.55 -10.35
N SER A 671 -7.92 -10.99 -9.66
CA SER A 671 -7.97 -12.12 -8.71
C SER A 671 -7.77 -11.64 -7.28
N VAL A 672 -8.68 -12.03 -6.39
CA VAL A 672 -8.61 -11.68 -4.96
C VAL A 672 -7.34 -12.21 -4.30
N ARG A 673 -6.90 -13.41 -4.69
CA ARG A 673 -5.68 -14.00 -4.12
C ARG A 673 -4.44 -13.24 -4.54
N GLU A 674 -4.38 -12.77 -5.79
CA GLU A 674 -3.29 -11.94 -6.31
C GLU A 674 -3.28 -10.53 -5.70
N LEU A 675 -4.46 -9.92 -5.51
CA LEU A 675 -4.60 -8.63 -4.82
C LEU A 675 -4.01 -8.63 -3.41
N ALA A 676 -4.03 -9.79 -2.75
CA ALA A 676 -3.57 -9.96 -1.39
C ALA A 676 -2.12 -10.46 -1.29
N LEU A 677 -1.42 -10.68 -2.40
CA LEU A 677 -0.04 -11.19 -2.39
C LEU A 677 0.90 -10.24 -1.65
N SER A 678 1.75 -10.83 -0.81
CA SER A 678 2.87 -10.13 -0.22
C SER A 678 3.97 -9.91 -1.28
N PRO A 679 4.61 -8.74 -1.33
CA PRO A 679 5.75 -8.52 -2.21
C PRO A 679 6.98 -9.36 -1.81
N ASN A 680 7.01 -9.89 -0.58
CA ASN A 680 8.10 -10.71 -0.07
C ASN A 680 7.57 -11.95 0.65
N TYR A 681 8.29 -13.06 0.53
CA TYR A 681 8.06 -14.24 1.37
C TYR A 681 8.35 -13.92 2.84
N HIS A 682 7.59 -14.53 3.75
CA HIS A 682 7.75 -14.32 5.19
C HIS A 682 8.83 -15.21 5.80
N ASN A 683 9.02 -16.38 5.22
CA ASN A 683 10.01 -17.36 5.62
C ASN A 683 10.74 -17.89 4.38
N TYR A 684 12.07 -18.05 4.47
CA TYR A 684 12.86 -18.61 3.38
C TYR A 684 12.40 -20.03 2.99
N PHE A 685 12.00 -20.85 3.98
CA PHE A 685 11.53 -22.21 3.73
C PHE A 685 10.25 -22.25 2.88
N GLN A 686 9.44 -21.19 2.85
CA GLN A 686 8.30 -21.10 1.93
C GLN A 686 8.73 -21.19 0.47
N VAL A 687 9.88 -20.60 0.11
CA VAL A 687 10.42 -20.63 -1.26
C VAL A 687 11.02 -22.00 -1.57
N VAL A 688 11.76 -22.55 -0.62
CA VAL A 688 12.40 -23.88 -0.75
C VAL A 688 11.34 -24.97 -0.92
N ASP A 689 10.33 -24.97 -0.05
CA ASP A 689 9.25 -25.96 -0.09
C ASP A 689 8.45 -25.85 -1.39
N ALA A 690 8.12 -24.62 -1.82
CA ALA A 690 7.42 -24.40 -3.09
C ALA A 690 8.21 -24.95 -4.29
N THR A 691 9.52 -24.67 -4.35
CA THR A 691 10.39 -25.15 -5.43
C THR A 691 10.53 -26.67 -5.40
N ARG A 692 10.69 -27.25 -4.20
CA ARG A 692 10.79 -28.70 -4.03
C ARG A 692 9.55 -29.40 -4.58
N ILE A 693 8.36 -28.87 -4.29
CA ILE A 693 7.09 -29.43 -4.75
C ILE A 693 6.93 -29.30 -6.26
N THR A 694 7.21 -28.14 -6.86
CA THR A 694 7.12 -28.00 -8.33
C THR A 694 8.07 -28.96 -9.03
N ALA A 695 9.32 -29.06 -8.59
CA ALA A 695 10.30 -29.98 -9.16
C ALA A 695 9.89 -31.45 -9.02
N LEU A 696 9.23 -31.80 -7.91
CA LEU A 696 8.72 -33.14 -7.68
C LEU A 696 7.58 -33.49 -8.63
N VAL A 697 6.60 -32.59 -8.77
CA VAL A 697 5.48 -32.77 -9.71
C VAL A 697 5.99 -32.89 -11.14
N GLU A 698 6.94 -32.06 -11.56
CA GLU A 698 7.58 -32.14 -12.88
C GLU A 698 8.26 -33.50 -13.10
N ARG A 699 9.06 -33.96 -12.13
CA ARG A 699 9.76 -35.24 -12.21
C ARG A 699 8.79 -36.41 -12.34
N HIS A 700 7.72 -36.43 -11.55
CA HIS A 700 6.71 -37.49 -11.63
C HIS A 700 5.90 -37.42 -12.93
N THR A 701 5.62 -36.23 -13.42
CA THR A 701 4.94 -36.03 -14.72
C THR A 701 5.79 -36.58 -15.86
N LEU A 702 7.06 -36.19 -15.95
CA LEU A 702 7.96 -36.67 -17.00
C LEU A 702 8.14 -38.20 -16.92
N ALA A 703 8.24 -38.76 -15.72
CA ALA A 703 8.31 -40.21 -15.53
C ALA A 703 7.02 -40.92 -15.97
N ALA A 704 5.85 -40.36 -15.68
CA ALA A 704 4.55 -40.91 -16.08
C ALA A 704 4.41 -40.95 -17.61
N ILE A 705 4.81 -39.88 -18.29
CA ILE A 705 4.79 -39.79 -19.76
C ILE A 705 5.72 -40.83 -20.37
N ARG A 706 6.95 -40.95 -19.85
CA ARG A 706 7.90 -41.97 -20.32
C ARG A 706 7.35 -43.38 -20.18
N GLU A 707 6.86 -43.73 -18.98
CA GLU A 707 6.28 -45.05 -18.70
C GLU A 707 5.11 -45.35 -19.65
N PHE A 708 4.26 -44.35 -19.94
CA PHE A 708 3.15 -44.49 -20.88
C PHE A 708 3.61 -44.72 -22.33
N LEU A 709 4.57 -43.93 -22.82
CA LEU A 709 5.10 -44.07 -24.17
C LEU A 709 5.86 -45.41 -24.36
N ASP A 710 6.66 -45.82 -23.37
CA ASP A 710 7.38 -47.10 -23.37
C ASP A 710 6.39 -48.28 -23.42
N ALA A 711 5.31 -48.23 -22.63
CA ALA A 711 4.28 -49.28 -22.58
C ALA A 711 3.52 -49.42 -23.90
N ARG A 712 3.34 -48.32 -24.64
CA ARG A 712 2.67 -48.27 -25.95
C ARG A 712 3.60 -48.57 -27.12
N GLY A 713 4.90 -48.78 -26.87
CA GLY A 713 5.89 -49.19 -27.88
C GLY A 713 6.51 -48.04 -28.68
N TYR A 714 6.55 -46.82 -28.14
CA TYR A 714 7.26 -45.68 -28.75
C TYR A 714 8.72 -45.58 -28.28
N ASP A 715 9.59 -45.00 -29.11
CA ASP A 715 10.98 -44.71 -28.74
C ASP A 715 11.05 -43.49 -27.79
N THR A 716 11.64 -43.67 -26.61
CA THR A 716 11.79 -42.62 -25.59
C THR A 716 13.23 -42.11 -25.45
N THR A 717 14.13 -42.45 -26.38
CA THR A 717 15.55 -42.05 -26.33
C THR A 717 15.72 -40.53 -26.33
N ASP A 718 15.09 -39.85 -27.29
CA ASP A 718 15.12 -38.38 -27.39
C ASP A 718 14.45 -37.72 -26.17
N PHE A 719 13.31 -38.27 -25.74
CA PHE A 719 12.59 -37.79 -24.56
C PHE A 719 13.47 -37.84 -23.30
N ARG A 720 14.22 -38.93 -23.10
CA ARG A 720 15.11 -39.11 -21.94
C ARG A 720 16.24 -38.08 -21.94
N ALA A 721 16.85 -37.81 -23.09
CA ALA A 721 17.91 -36.82 -23.22
C ALA A 721 17.41 -35.40 -22.88
N GLN A 722 16.21 -35.05 -23.37
CA GLN A 722 15.61 -33.75 -23.07
C GLN A 722 15.12 -33.65 -21.62
N GLN A 723 14.55 -34.73 -21.05
CA GLN A 723 14.18 -34.81 -19.63
C GLN A 723 15.38 -34.53 -18.73
N GLN A 724 16.54 -35.12 -19.02
CA GLN A 724 17.75 -34.90 -18.22
C GLN A 724 18.24 -33.45 -18.34
N THR A 725 18.08 -32.82 -19.49
CA THR A 725 18.41 -31.40 -19.69
C THR A 725 17.51 -30.49 -18.86
N ILE A 726 16.19 -30.70 -18.89
CA ILE A 726 15.21 -29.90 -18.14
C ILE A 726 15.45 -30.02 -16.62
N LEU A 727 15.60 -31.25 -16.12
CA LEU A 727 15.84 -31.49 -14.69
C LEU A 727 17.17 -30.89 -14.20
N ASN A 728 18.20 -30.86 -15.06
CA ASN A 728 19.49 -30.27 -14.71
C ASN A 728 19.48 -28.73 -14.80
N GLN A 729 18.79 -28.15 -15.78
CA GLN A 729 18.72 -26.69 -15.97
C GLN A 729 17.79 -26.01 -14.95
N GLY A 730 16.72 -26.68 -14.52
CA GLY A 730 15.80 -26.18 -13.49
C GLY A 730 16.46 -25.93 -12.13
N LEU A 731 17.61 -26.54 -11.86
CA LEU A 731 18.40 -26.36 -10.63
C LEU A 731 19.33 -25.13 -10.66
N ILE A 732 19.56 -24.48 -11.81
CA ILE A 732 20.62 -23.45 -11.97
C ILE A 732 20.08 -22.01 -11.89
N GLN A 733 18.75 -21.81 -11.85
CA GLN A 733 18.13 -20.47 -11.84
C GLN A 733 17.88 -19.86 -10.44
N GLN A 734 18.45 -20.42 -9.37
CA GLN A 734 18.28 -19.89 -8.00
C GLN A 734 19.51 -19.14 -7.51
N GLY A 735 19.78 -17.95 -8.07
CA GLY A 735 20.95 -17.18 -7.62
C GLY A 735 21.18 -15.81 -8.22
N GLY A 736 20.18 -15.11 -8.74
CA GLY A 736 20.32 -13.68 -9.12
C GLY A 736 21.33 -13.35 -10.23
N THR A 737 21.98 -14.34 -10.83
CA THR A 737 22.76 -14.21 -12.07
C THR A 737 22.12 -15.12 -13.10
N SER A 738 21.47 -14.51 -14.09
CA SER A 738 21.15 -15.19 -15.34
C SER A 738 22.47 -15.62 -15.98
N ILE A 739 22.89 -16.85 -15.77
CA ILE A 739 23.94 -17.45 -16.60
C ILE A 739 23.24 -17.88 -17.88
N ILE A 740 23.15 -16.93 -18.80
CA ILE A 740 22.90 -17.22 -20.21
C ILE A 740 24.06 -18.11 -20.65
N GLY A 741 23.78 -19.37 -20.93
CA GLY A 741 24.76 -20.28 -21.51
C GLY A 741 25.29 -19.73 -22.84
N ASN A 742 26.62 -19.74 -22.98
CA ASN A 742 27.40 -19.53 -24.20
C ASN A 742 27.09 -18.26 -25.00
N GLN A 743 27.38 -17.09 -24.44
CA GLN A 743 27.56 -15.87 -25.24
C GLN A 743 29.00 -15.37 -25.15
N ALA A 744 29.63 -15.25 -26.32
CA ALA A 744 30.88 -14.54 -26.53
C ALA A 744 30.53 -13.17 -27.12
N ILE A 745 30.73 -12.08 -26.38
CA ILE A 745 30.41 -10.71 -26.84
C ILE A 745 31.70 -9.89 -26.90
N GLY A 746 32.02 -9.44 -28.11
CA GLY A 746 33.24 -8.70 -28.46
C GLY A 746 33.80 -9.19 -29.79
N THR A 747 34.42 -8.30 -30.56
CA THR A 747 35.11 -8.68 -31.81
C THR A 747 36.28 -9.61 -31.47
N GLY A 748 36.15 -10.90 -31.83
CA GLY A 748 37.16 -11.94 -31.61
C GLY A 748 36.90 -12.92 -30.45
N ALA A 749 35.75 -12.85 -29.77
CA ALA A 749 35.45 -13.78 -28.69
C ALA A 749 34.94 -15.14 -29.24
N THR A 750 35.56 -16.25 -28.83
CA THR A 750 35.15 -17.61 -29.19
C THR A 750 34.77 -18.40 -27.94
N ALA A 751 33.64 -19.12 -27.98
CA ALA A 751 33.20 -20.04 -26.94
C ALA A 751 33.36 -21.47 -27.45
N THR A 752 34.14 -22.30 -26.75
CA THR A 752 34.34 -23.71 -27.09
C THR A 752 33.55 -24.61 -26.13
N GLN A 753 32.77 -25.52 -26.69
CA GLN A 753 32.06 -26.56 -25.95
C GLN A 753 32.88 -27.85 -25.98
N HIS A 754 33.25 -28.38 -24.82
CA HIS A 754 33.71 -29.76 -24.72
C HIS A 754 32.48 -30.67 -24.69
N VAL A 755 32.13 -31.24 -25.83
CA VAL A 755 31.29 -32.44 -25.86
C VAL A 755 32.23 -33.62 -25.54
N PRO A 756 31.96 -34.45 -24.52
CA PRO A 756 32.75 -35.67 -24.29
C PRO A 756 32.48 -36.66 -25.43
N GLY A 757 33.28 -36.57 -26.48
CA GLY A 757 33.28 -37.50 -27.61
C GLY A 757 34.12 -38.73 -27.31
N GLN A 758 33.57 -39.89 -27.64
CA GLN A 758 34.14 -41.24 -27.52
C GLN A 758 35.60 -41.32 -28.04
N HIS A 759 36.47 -41.93 -27.26
CA HIS A 759 37.85 -42.24 -27.67
C HIS A 759 37.90 -43.35 -28.72
N ALA A 760 38.45 -43.04 -29.89
CA ALA A 760 39.11 -44.00 -30.77
C ALA A 760 40.58 -43.57 -30.92
N PRO A 761 41.57 -44.50 -30.92
CA PRO A 761 42.98 -44.15 -30.80
C PRO A 761 43.59 -43.65 -32.11
N ALA A 762 44.37 -42.57 -32.02
CA ALA A 762 45.09 -41.95 -33.13
C ALA A 762 46.45 -42.62 -33.40
N GLN A 763 46.79 -42.79 -34.69
CA GLN A 763 48.15 -42.99 -35.18
C GLN A 763 48.86 -41.63 -35.39
N PRO A 764 50.20 -41.52 -35.22
CA PRO A 764 50.92 -40.26 -35.34
C PRO A 764 51.56 -40.08 -36.73
N GLY A 765 51.55 -38.85 -37.25
CA GLY A 765 52.33 -38.52 -38.44
C GLY A 765 52.30 -37.07 -38.92
N ALA A 766 53.44 -36.40 -38.67
CA ALA A 766 54.08 -35.37 -39.50
C ALA A 766 53.66 -33.89 -39.40
N ALA A 767 54.69 -33.10 -39.06
CA ALA A 767 54.77 -31.66 -38.94
C ALA A 767 54.72 -30.90 -40.27
N ALA A 768 54.30 -29.64 -40.22
CA ALA A 768 54.89 -28.57 -41.03
C ALA A 768 54.65 -27.19 -40.37
N THR A 769 55.77 -26.50 -40.19
CA THR A 769 55.98 -25.11 -39.79
C THR A 769 55.44 -24.10 -40.80
N GLY A 770 54.98 -22.93 -40.35
CA GLY A 770 54.76 -21.78 -41.22
C GLY A 770 54.32 -20.54 -40.44
N ALA A 771 55.14 -19.51 -40.45
CA ALA A 771 55.04 -18.30 -39.65
C ALA A 771 54.46 -17.12 -40.46
N VAL A 772 53.97 -16.11 -39.72
CA VAL A 772 53.91 -14.66 -40.05
C VAL A 772 52.80 -14.16 -40.99
N GLY A 773 52.01 -13.21 -40.44
CA GLY A 773 51.83 -11.90 -41.07
C GLY A 773 50.40 -11.46 -41.40
N GLY A 774 50.02 -10.27 -40.91
CA GLY A 774 49.26 -9.32 -41.72
C GLY A 774 47.84 -8.94 -41.28
N SER A 775 47.77 -7.86 -40.49
CA SER A 775 46.85 -6.72 -40.59
C SER A 775 45.52 -6.82 -41.36
N GLY A 776 44.45 -6.41 -40.66
CA GLY A 776 43.55 -5.35 -41.13
C GLY A 776 42.31 -5.78 -41.92
N THR A 777 41.17 -5.90 -41.27
CA THR A 777 40.03 -4.94 -41.32
C THR A 777 38.98 -5.30 -40.29
#